data_AF-A0A0P4UVC3-F1
#
_entry.id   AF-A0A0P4UVC3-F1
#
_cell.length_a   1.000
_cell.length_b   1.000
_cell.length_c   1.000
_cell.angle_alpha   90.00
_cell.angle_beta   90.00
_cell.angle_gamma   90.00
#
_symmetry.space_group_name_H-M   'P 1'
#
loop_
_entity.id
_entity.type
_entity.pdbx_description
1 polymer ?
#
loop_
_entity_poly.entity_id
_entity_poly.type
_entity_poly.pdbx_seq_one_letter_code
_entity_poly.pdbx_strand_id
1 'polypeptide(L)'
;MSPNLETFGRRVNQIGSIAELLAMETEEARSESFRQLDRIVGEVLVRSLRGERIATIVQDHLNVNTVLIQGLSNEHRGFLTTTFGLEHQQSRGAWFLPESANLRVGMMSLPWAFREHDRFATGIALEERGKVLLNSSADAIFTWAILEPLFNALFLPFELRGNLSGTLTREEMLQRWDAIETLYQTLGFQVADELAVMRWSGGWNQLRTAEQLEAKQRLLKALARQAQPQMATCYRAFRVRELVNGYYKKAKRDGQVKRKQALTKGLAPSLTGFFGGDWLVFLTYLGEKPHPEEQIITALPETRPFVGGASRATEVAALQGIAAEEIERIAAAYWQQSSGQSPVEQRVATLERYWSAFDGIHARQAVGMQPLWGLVEDYRFLNFNETVQSPYQPQLYQALLPNDLLSEIERLWGTVMLVKFPDRIVSELFPHELMAETFGAALKFWHGCALTAWFLCEGPYSRTDMAGLAHYYRREIAALEACQTPIDPKIFDELMQAEAQLGPAEPIYNSQESSPIAAGGLSLTIRTSLGSRRTGFEKLRDIITRHRQTWSAQYLDRYFRARWESEITEAGRIYHLLLHERGGKSPTLKQFAKSSAVATNHWFGGDVSGLYGAIREKSPVQSQRLARMPADRVLFARAVYEGMPPHLPKLVSEEIRNQNYQLLRLKEELANLSLRYVQLEEALGRTPEPAELGLEKLQNYGQILGQDLNAVWNTYAGVIQKAKH
;
A
#
# COMPACT_ATOMS: atom_id res chain seq x y z
N MET A 1 -16.37 -10.37 -55.44
CA MET A 1 -15.90 -9.17 -54.74
C MET A 1 -17.09 -8.25 -54.57
N SER A 2 -17.78 -8.34 -53.44
CA SER A 2 -18.92 -7.48 -53.12
C SER A 2 -18.39 -6.10 -52.71
N PRO A 3 -19.09 -5.00 -53.03
CA PRO A 3 -18.65 -3.65 -52.75
C PRO A 3 -18.48 -3.46 -51.24
N ASN A 4 -17.46 -2.69 -50.83
CA ASN A 4 -17.12 -2.33 -49.45
C ASN A 4 -18.37 -1.94 -48.63
N LEU A 5 -18.97 -2.90 -47.93
CA LEU A 5 -19.94 -2.60 -46.88
C LEU A 5 -19.16 -1.95 -45.74
N GLU A 6 -19.51 -0.70 -45.44
CA GLU A 6 -18.90 0.06 -44.37
C GLU A 6 -19.22 -0.60 -43.03
N THR A 7 -18.17 -0.87 -42.24
CA THR A 7 -18.29 -1.55 -40.93
C THR A 7 -19.20 -0.76 -40.00
N PHE A 8 -19.79 -1.45 -39.01
CA PHE A 8 -20.64 -0.79 -38.02
C PHE A 8 -19.91 0.38 -37.35
N GLY A 9 -18.66 0.17 -36.94
CA GLY A 9 -17.83 1.20 -36.31
C GLY A 9 -17.61 2.44 -37.18
N ARG A 10 -17.37 2.27 -38.49
CA ARG A 10 -17.17 3.40 -39.40
C ARG A 10 -18.43 4.24 -39.56
N ARG A 11 -19.59 3.59 -39.67
CA ARG A 11 -20.89 4.28 -39.66
C ARG A 11 -21.13 5.00 -38.33
N VAL A 12 -20.85 4.36 -37.20
CA VAL A 12 -20.96 4.98 -35.86
C VAL A 12 -20.02 6.17 -35.66
N ASN A 13 -18.87 6.19 -36.32
CA ASN A 13 -17.96 7.33 -36.27
C ASN A 13 -18.44 8.54 -37.10
N GLN A 14 -19.45 8.35 -37.97
CA GLN A 14 -19.98 9.38 -38.86
C GLN A 14 -21.34 9.94 -38.43
N ILE A 15 -22.11 9.20 -37.62
CA ILE A 15 -23.42 9.64 -37.13
C ILE A 15 -23.33 10.88 -36.24
N GLY A 16 -24.38 11.69 -36.29
CA GLY A 16 -24.48 12.95 -35.56
C GLY A 16 -24.97 12.76 -34.12
N SER A 17 -25.88 11.82 -33.90
CA SER A 17 -26.64 11.70 -32.64
C SER A 17 -26.49 10.33 -31.96
N ILE A 18 -26.78 10.28 -30.65
CA ILE A 18 -26.83 9.02 -29.89
C ILE A 18 -28.09 8.22 -30.22
N ALA A 19 -29.18 8.88 -30.61
CA ALA A 19 -30.41 8.20 -31.06
C ALA A 19 -30.15 7.36 -32.32
N GLU A 20 -29.38 7.88 -33.28
CA GLU A 20 -28.92 7.14 -34.46
C GLU A 20 -28.09 5.90 -34.07
N LEU A 21 -27.18 6.03 -33.09
CA LEU A 21 -26.38 4.89 -32.60
C LEU A 21 -27.28 3.78 -32.05
N LEU A 22 -28.22 4.14 -31.18
CA LEU A 22 -29.13 3.17 -30.55
C LEU A 22 -30.04 2.49 -31.57
N ALA A 23 -30.52 3.22 -32.58
CA ALA A 23 -31.30 2.66 -33.67
C ALA A 23 -30.48 1.63 -34.46
N MET A 24 -29.23 1.97 -34.82
CA MET A 24 -28.33 1.06 -35.51
C MET A 24 -27.98 -0.19 -34.69
N GLU A 25 -27.73 -0.05 -33.38
CA GLU A 25 -27.48 -1.19 -32.49
C GLU A 25 -28.67 -2.14 -32.42
N THR A 26 -29.88 -1.60 -32.49
CA THR A 26 -31.13 -2.39 -32.47
C THR A 26 -31.30 -3.13 -33.80
N GLU A 27 -31.10 -2.44 -34.92
CA GLU A 27 -31.17 -3.02 -36.27
C GLU A 27 -30.17 -4.17 -36.46
N GLU A 28 -28.95 -4.03 -35.92
CA GLU A 28 -27.91 -5.05 -36.00
C GLU A 28 -27.86 -6.02 -34.81
N ALA A 29 -28.86 -5.98 -33.91
CA ALA A 29 -28.96 -6.83 -32.72
C ALA A 29 -27.72 -6.79 -31.79
N ARG A 30 -27.01 -5.65 -31.74
CA ARG A 30 -25.82 -5.45 -30.88
C ARG A 30 -26.19 -5.03 -29.46
N SER A 31 -27.36 -4.43 -29.27
CA SER A 31 -27.85 -3.95 -27.97
C SER A 31 -28.05 -5.06 -26.92
N GLU A 32 -28.23 -6.31 -27.35
CA GLU A 32 -28.44 -7.46 -26.47
C GLU A 32 -27.29 -7.64 -25.46
N SER A 33 -26.06 -7.45 -25.93
CA SER A 33 -24.84 -7.64 -25.14
C SER A 33 -24.75 -6.71 -23.92
N PHE A 34 -25.51 -5.61 -23.91
CA PHE A 34 -25.49 -4.61 -22.84
C PHE A 34 -26.72 -4.64 -21.94
N ARG A 35 -27.75 -5.43 -22.28
CA ARG A 35 -29.07 -5.35 -21.64
C ARG A 35 -29.01 -5.48 -20.11
N GLN A 36 -28.26 -6.45 -19.60
CA GLN A 36 -28.13 -6.67 -18.15
C GLN A 36 -27.35 -5.54 -17.47
N LEU A 37 -26.31 -5.02 -18.12
CA LEU A 37 -25.54 -3.89 -17.62
C LEU A 37 -26.37 -2.61 -17.56
N ASP A 38 -27.07 -2.29 -18.64
CA ASP A 38 -27.97 -1.12 -18.74
C ASP A 38 -29.06 -1.18 -17.67
N ARG A 39 -29.61 -2.36 -17.39
CA ARG A 39 -30.58 -2.57 -16.31
C ARG A 39 -30.00 -2.22 -14.93
N ILE A 40 -28.82 -2.73 -14.60
CA ILE A 40 -28.16 -2.48 -13.30
C ILE A 40 -27.84 -1.00 -13.14
N VAL A 41 -27.23 -0.39 -14.16
CA VAL A 41 -26.86 1.04 -14.14
C VAL A 41 -28.11 1.91 -14.04
N GLY A 42 -29.18 1.57 -14.78
CA GLY A 42 -30.44 2.29 -14.75
C GLY A 42 -31.13 2.24 -13.38
N GLU A 43 -31.13 1.08 -12.73
CA GLU A 43 -31.65 0.94 -11.37
C GLU A 43 -30.84 1.78 -10.37
N VAL A 44 -29.51 1.69 -10.40
CA VAL A 44 -28.63 2.46 -9.51
C VAL A 44 -28.80 3.97 -9.74
N LEU A 45 -28.88 4.42 -11.00
CA LEU A 45 -29.12 5.82 -11.36
C LEU A 45 -30.44 6.35 -10.79
N VAL A 46 -31.53 5.61 -10.98
CA VAL A 46 -32.86 6.00 -10.50
C VAL A 46 -32.89 6.06 -8.97
N ARG A 47 -32.32 5.05 -8.28
CA ARG A 47 -32.24 5.02 -6.83
C ARG A 47 -31.40 6.18 -6.28
N SER A 48 -30.26 6.48 -6.91
CA SER A 48 -29.40 7.63 -6.55
C SER A 48 -30.17 8.94 -6.61
N LEU A 49 -30.80 9.22 -7.76
CA LEU A 49 -31.55 10.46 -7.98
C LEU A 49 -32.78 10.56 -7.09
N ARG A 50 -33.36 9.42 -6.71
CA ARG A 50 -34.42 9.33 -5.70
C ARG A 50 -33.91 9.40 -4.27
N GLY A 51 -32.65 9.77 -4.03
CA GLY A 51 -32.09 10.06 -2.72
C GLY A 51 -31.89 8.85 -1.84
N GLU A 52 -31.64 7.68 -2.43
CA GLU A 52 -31.11 6.52 -1.71
C GLU A 52 -29.57 6.60 -1.61
N ARG A 53 -29.02 5.97 -0.56
CA ARG A 53 -27.58 5.78 -0.44
C ARG A 53 -27.16 4.61 -1.33
N ILE A 54 -26.19 4.86 -2.23
CA ILE A 54 -25.84 3.91 -3.29
C ILE A 54 -24.58 3.13 -3.00
N ALA A 55 -23.55 3.76 -2.47
CA ALA A 55 -22.28 3.12 -2.24
C ALA A 55 -21.65 3.66 -0.96
N THR A 56 -20.89 2.81 -0.28
CA THR A 56 -20.08 3.17 0.87
C THR A 56 -18.70 2.59 0.72
N ILE A 57 -17.70 3.32 1.20
CA ILE A 57 -16.38 2.75 1.44
C ILE A 57 -16.41 2.10 2.82
N VAL A 58 -16.26 0.78 2.83
CA VAL A 58 -16.08 0.00 4.05
C VAL A 58 -14.59 -0.22 4.20
N GLN A 59 -14.03 0.31 5.28
CA GLN A 59 -12.68 -0.02 5.65
C GLN A 59 -12.71 -1.37 6.37
N ASP A 60 -12.00 -2.34 5.83
CA ASP A 60 -11.85 -3.61 6.51
C ASP A 60 -10.96 -3.44 7.75
N HIS A 61 -10.87 -4.52 8.52
CA HIS A 61 -10.10 -4.57 9.74
C HIS A 61 -8.57 -4.45 9.51
N LEU A 62 -8.11 -4.56 8.26
CA LEU A 62 -6.73 -4.38 7.78
C LEU A 62 -6.43 -2.95 7.29
N ASN A 63 -7.37 -2.00 7.46
CA ASN A 63 -7.34 -0.65 6.90
C ASN A 63 -7.40 -0.60 5.36
N VAL A 64 -7.77 -1.69 4.70
CA VAL A 64 -8.01 -1.73 3.26
C VAL A 64 -9.42 -1.25 2.99
N ASN A 65 -9.54 -0.22 2.18
CA ASN A 65 -10.84 0.29 1.76
C ASN A 65 -11.40 -0.61 0.66
N THR A 66 -12.62 -1.09 0.87
CA THR A 66 -13.42 -1.82 -0.12
C THR A 66 -14.67 -1.01 -0.43
N VAL A 67 -15.15 -1.04 -1.67
CA VAL A 67 -16.43 -0.42 -2.03
C VAL A 67 -17.53 -1.46 -1.95
N LEU A 68 -18.66 -1.08 -1.36
CA LEU A 68 -19.89 -1.84 -1.34
C LEU A 68 -21.03 -1.00 -1.94
N ILE A 69 -21.64 -1.49 -3.02
CA ILE A 69 -22.82 -0.90 -3.63
C ILE A 69 -24.06 -1.46 -2.93
N GLN A 70 -24.95 -0.61 -2.42
CA GLN A 70 -26.08 -1.02 -1.59
C GLN A 70 -27.33 -1.35 -2.43
N GLY A 71 -28.11 -2.33 -1.94
CA GLY A 71 -29.43 -2.66 -2.51
C GLY A 71 -29.41 -3.33 -3.88
N LEU A 72 -28.31 -3.97 -4.28
CA LEU A 72 -28.29 -4.84 -5.47
C LEU A 72 -28.89 -6.22 -5.15
N SER A 73 -29.67 -6.77 -6.09
CA SER A 73 -30.17 -8.14 -6.02
C SER A 73 -29.05 -9.18 -6.11
N ASN A 74 -29.28 -10.40 -5.63
CA ASN A 74 -28.31 -11.50 -5.73
C ASN A 74 -27.94 -11.81 -7.20
N GLU A 75 -28.90 -11.68 -8.11
CA GLU A 75 -28.66 -11.81 -9.56
C GLU A 75 -27.67 -10.75 -10.06
N HIS A 76 -27.88 -9.48 -9.70
CA HIS A 76 -26.97 -8.39 -10.07
C HIS A 76 -25.58 -8.58 -9.45
N ARG A 77 -25.49 -9.08 -8.22
CA ARG A 77 -24.21 -9.42 -7.58
C ARG A 77 -23.46 -10.52 -8.32
N GLY A 78 -24.15 -11.58 -8.72
CA GLY A 78 -23.56 -12.66 -9.51
C GLY A 78 -23.03 -12.15 -10.86
N PHE A 79 -23.80 -11.29 -11.54
CA PHE A 79 -23.35 -10.64 -12.77
C PHE A 79 -22.12 -9.76 -12.56
N LEU A 80 -22.11 -8.90 -11.53
CA LEU A 80 -20.96 -8.05 -11.24
C LEU A 80 -19.72 -8.89 -10.93
N THR A 81 -19.84 -9.96 -10.14
CA THR A 81 -18.71 -10.83 -9.82
C THR A 81 -18.10 -11.48 -11.07
N THR A 82 -18.95 -11.95 -11.98
CA THR A 82 -18.53 -12.61 -13.23
C THR A 82 -17.97 -11.62 -14.25
N THR A 83 -18.55 -10.42 -14.34
CA THR A 83 -18.17 -9.43 -15.35
C THR A 83 -17.04 -8.52 -14.88
N PHE A 84 -17.08 -8.07 -13.63
CA PHE A 84 -16.19 -7.07 -13.04
C PHE A 84 -15.21 -7.65 -12.00
N GLY A 85 -15.20 -8.96 -11.76
CA GLY A 85 -14.12 -9.59 -10.99
C GLY A 85 -12.76 -9.38 -11.68
N LEU A 86 -11.72 -9.03 -10.93
CA LEU A 86 -10.40 -8.71 -11.49
C LEU A 86 -9.83 -9.88 -12.32
N GLU A 87 -9.95 -11.10 -11.79
CA GLU A 87 -9.48 -12.31 -12.49
C GLU A 87 -10.20 -12.49 -13.84
N HIS A 88 -11.53 -12.33 -13.86
CA HIS A 88 -12.32 -12.40 -15.09
C HIS A 88 -11.92 -11.31 -16.10
N GLN A 89 -11.67 -10.09 -15.63
CA GLN A 89 -11.19 -8.99 -16.48
C GLN A 89 -9.80 -9.29 -17.05
N GLN A 90 -8.86 -9.76 -16.23
CA GLN A 90 -7.51 -10.12 -16.64
C GLN A 90 -7.49 -11.32 -17.59
N SER A 91 -8.39 -12.31 -17.40
CA SER A 91 -8.56 -13.44 -18.31
C SER A 91 -8.97 -13.03 -19.73
N ARG A 92 -9.57 -11.83 -19.88
CA ARG A 92 -9.91 -11.20 -21.17
C ARG A 92 -8.84 -10.23 -21.68
N GLY A 93 -7.69 -10.17 -21.01
CA GLY A 93 -6.56 -9.32 -21.38
C GLY A 93 -6.59 -7.90 -20.80
N ALA A 94 -7.44 -7.62 -19.81
CA ALA A 94 -7.52 -6.32 -19.13
C ALA A 94 -6.38 -6.09 -18.11
N TRP A 95 -5.14 -6.35 -18.52
CA TRP A 95 -3.95 -6.18 -17.69
C TRP A 95 -3.58 -4.72 -17.39
N PHE A 96 -4.24 -3.76 -18.07
CA PHE A 96 -4.02 -2.33 -17.90
C PHE A 96 -4.79 -1.72 -16.72
N LEU A 97 -5.57 -2.52 -15.99
CA LEU A 97 -6.32 -2.05 -14.83
C LEU A 97 -5.35 -1.58 -13.73
N PRO A 98 -5.61 -0.41 -13.11
CA PRO A 98 -4.76 0.04 -12.03
C PRO A 98 -4.93 -0.86 -10.80
N GLU A 99 -3.86 -1.04 -10.03
CA GLU A 99 -3.90 -1.81 -8.77
C GLU A 99 -4.87 -1.18 -7.75
N SER A 100 -4.93 0.15 -7.73
CA SER A 100 -5.81 0.92 -6.85
C SER A 100 -6.31 2.19 -7.52
N ALA A 101 -7.47 2.67 -7.08
CA ALA A 101 -8.07 3.92 -7.53
C ALA A 101 -8.58 4.74 -6.33
N ASN A 102 -8.49 6.07 -6.44
CA ASN A 102 -9.13 6.97 -5.50
C ASN A 102 -10.57 7.19 -5.95
N LEU A 103 -11.52 6.49 -5.32
CA LEU A 103 -12.93 6.48 -5.72
C LEU A 103 -13.71 7.53 -4.93
N ARG A 104 -14.52 8.36 -5.61
CA ARG A 104 -15.42 9.35 -5.02
C ARG A 104 -16.85 8.79 -4.87
N VAL A 105 -17.04 7.86 -3.94
CA VAL A 105 -18.35 7.16 -3.80
C VAL A 105 -19.47 8.07 -3.27
N GLY A 106 -19.13 9.10 -2.48
CA GLY A 106 -20.13 10.02 -1.92
C GLY A 106 -20.92 10.77 -2.99
N MET A 107 -20.31 11.08 -4.14
CA MET A 107 -21.00 11.73 -5.25
C MET A 107 -22.14 10.88 -5.80
N MET A 108 -22.08 9.55 -5.68
CA MET A 108 -23.16 8.64 -6.10
C MET A 108 -24.37 8.69 -5.16
N SER A 109 -24.17 9.22 -3.96
CA SER A 109 -25.19 9.39 -2.92
C SER A 109 -25.46 10.88 -2.65
N LEU A 110 -25.08 11.79 -3.57
CA LEU A 110 -25.27 13.23 -3.37
C LEU A 110 -26.73 13.62 -3.05
N PRO A 111 -27.76 13.09 -3.73
CA PRO A 111 -29.14 13.43 -3.41
C PRO A 111 -29.59 12.93 -2.03
N TRP A 112 -29.02 11.81 -1.55
CA TRP A 112 -29.21 11.34 -0.18
C TRP A 112 -28.57 12.30 0.84
N ALA A 113 -27.34 12.77 0.58
CA ALA A 113 -26.67 13.73 1.44
C ALA A 113 -27.44 15.05 1.56
N PHE A 114 -28.14 15.49 0.50
CA PHE A 114 -29.03 16.65 0.53
C PHE A 114 -30.33 16.45 1.31
N ARG A 115 -30.75 15.20 1.59
CA ARG A 115 -31.90 14.92 2.44
C ARG A 115 -31.53 14.87 3.91
N GLU A 116 -30.37 14.31 4.21
CA GLU A 116 -29.91 14.18 5.60
C GLU A 116 -29.23 15.45 6.10
N HIS A 117 -28.54 16.17 5.20
CA HIS A 117 -27.60 17.23 5.57
C HIS A 117 -27.63 18.41 4.57
N ASP A 118 -28.78 19.06 4.38
CA ASP A 118 -29.02 20.16 3.44
C ASP A 118 -27.80 21.06 3.14
N ARG A 119 -27.28 21.75 4.17
CA ARG A 119 -26.23 22.77 4.01
C ARG A 119 -24.85 22.17 3.72
N PHE A 120 -24.57 20.96 4.21
CA PHE A 120 -23.24 20.34 4.16
C PHE A 120 -23.14 19.21 3.14
N ALA A 121 -24.24 18.89 2.43
CA ALA A 121 -24.37 17.77 1.53
C ALA A 121 -23.24 17.64 0.50
N THR A 122 -22.88 18.74 -0.17
CA THR A 122 -21.79 18.72 -1.16
C THR A 122 -20.43 18.44 -0.51
N GLY A 123 -20.16 18.98 0.69
CA GLY A 123 -18.93 18.72 1.44
C GLY A 123 -18.85 17.26 1.86
N ILE A 124 -19.90 16.74 2.47
CA ILE A 124 -20.01 15.33 2.91
C ILE A 124 -19.81 14.36 1.74
N ALA A 125 -20.47 14.61 0.61
CA ALA A 125 -20.32 13.77 -0.59
C ALA A 125 -18.91 13.80 -1.19
N LEU A 126 -18.20 14.94 -1.08
CA LEU A 126 -16.81 15.07 -1.56
C LEU A 126 -15.80 14.43 -0.60
N GLU A 127 -16.10 14.41 0.69
CA GLU A 127 -15.26 13.80 1.74
C GLU A 127 -15.37 12.27 1.76
N GLU A 128 -16.50 11.70 1.34
CA GLU A 128 -16.69 10.25 1.23
C GLU A 128 -15.98 9.70 -0.03
N ARG A 129 -14.66 9.69 0.04
CA ARG A 129 -13.73 9.18 -0.98
C ARG A 129 -12.56 8.43 -0.33
N GLY A 130 -11.92 7.54 -1.07
CA GLY A 130 -10.79 6.80 -0.53
C GLY A 130 -10.01 6.03 -1.59
N LYS A 131 -8.75 5.73 -1.27
CA LYS A 131 -7.92 4.83 -2.07
C LYS A 131 -8.39 3.40 -1.84
N VAL A 132 -8.90 2.75 -2.89
CA VAL A 132 -9.48 1.41 -2.88
C VAL A 132 -8.62 0.51 -3.78
N LEU A 133 -8.33 -0.71 -3.34
CA LEU A 133 -7.68 -1.71 -4.19
C LEU A 133 -8.71 -2.27 -5.17
N LEU A 134 -8.41 -2.30 -6.47
CA LEU A 134 -9.39 -2.80 -7.45
C LEU A 134 -9.58 -4.32 -7.38
N ASN A 135 -8.64 -5.06 -6.79
CA ASN A 135 -8.79 -6.49 -6.53
C ASN A 135 -9.69 -6.81 -5.31
N SER A 136 -10.07 -5.81 -4.51
CA SER A 136 -10.85 -6.02 -3.28
C SER A 136 -12.27 -6.50 -3.54
N SER A 137 -12.91 -6.03 -4.62
CA SER A 137 -14.27 -6.43 -4.98
C SER A 137 -14.60 -6.09 -6.44
N ALA A 138 -15.55 -6.83 -7.02
CA ALA A 138 -16.13 -6.48 -8.33
C ALA A 138 -16.83 -5.12 -8.30
N ASP A 139 -17.40 -4.74 -7.15
CA ASP A 139 -17.99 -3.41 -6.91
C ASP A 139 -16.95 -2.31 -7.14
N ALA A 140 -15.69 -2.49 -6.71
CA ALA A 140 -14.64 -1.49 -6.90
C ALA A 140 -14.37 -1.23 -8.39
N ILE A 141 -14.27 -2.27 -9.22
CA ILE A 141 -14.04 -2.15 -10.67
C ILE A 141 -15.27 -1.56 -11.37
N PHE A 142 -16.48 -2.01 -11.03
CA PHE A 142 -17.72 -1.47 -11.59
C PHE A 142 -17.91 0.02 -11.23
N THR A 143 -17.60 0.39 -9.99
CA THR A 143 -17.61 1.77 -9.51
C THR A 143 -16.63 2.62 -10.28
N TRP A 144 -15.37 2.18 -10.39
CA TRP A 144 -14.32 2.89 -11.13
C TRP A 144 -14.64 3.05 -12.63
N ALA A 145 -15.15 1.98 -13.26
CA ALA A 145 -15.34 1.92 -14.70
C ALA A 145 -16.62 2.65 -15.17
N ILE A 146 -17.70 2.61 -14.37
CA ILE A 146 -19.04 3.04 -14.81
C ILE A 146 -19.66 4.07 -13.87
N LEU A 147 -19.86 3.74 -12.59
CA LEU A 147 -20.66 4.59 -11.70
C LEU A 147 -19.98 5.93 -11.39
N GLU A 148 -18.69 5.91 -11.05
CA GLU A 148 -17.96 7.13 -10.74
C GLU A 148 -17.90 8.06 -11.96
N PRO A 149 -17.54 7.61 -13.17
CA PRO A 149 -17.60 8.46 -14.35
C PRO A 149 -19.01 8.99 -14.67
N LEU A 150 -20.08 8.23 -14.40
CA LEU A 150 -21.46 8.68 -14.57
C LEU A 150 -21.79 9.80 -13.59
N PHE A 151 -21.64 9.56 -12.29
CA PHE A 151 -22.07 10.51 -11.26
C PHE A 151 -21.17 11.74 -11.17
N ASN A 152 -19.88 11.61 -11.47
CA ASN A 152 -18.99 12.78 -11.58
C ASN A 152 -19.42 13.70 -12.73
N ALA A 153 -19.88 13.14 -13.86
CA ALA A 153 -20.34 13.94 -14.98
C ALA A 153 -21.74 14.53 -14.70
N LEU A 154 -22.65 13.73 -14.14
CA LEU A 154 -24.00 14.14 -13.78
C LEU A 154 -24.01 15.25 -12.72
N PHE A 155 -23.13 15.18 -11.72
CA PHE A 155 -23.08 16.14 -10.62
C PHE A 155 -21.97 17.19 -10.72
N LEU A 156 -21.31 17.28 -11.89
CA LEU A 156 -20.33 18.33 -12.17
C LEU A 156 -20.86 19.77 -11.91
N PRO A 157 -22.15 20.12 -12.18
CA PRO A 157 -22.68 21.44 -11.84
C PRO A 157 -22.49 21.82 -10.36
N PHE A 158 -22.55 20.84 -9.45
CA PHE A 158 -22.41 21.07 -8.00
C PHE A 158 -20.95 21.35 -7.62
N GLU A 159 -19.99 20.67 -8.28
CA GLU A 159 -18.57 20.91 -8.09
C GLU A 159 -18.15 22.28 -8.66
N LEU A 160 -18.60 22.63 -9.88
CA LEU A 160 -18.37 23.95 -10.49
C LEU A 160 -18.93 25.10 -9.64
N ARG A 161 -20.00 24.82 -8.89
CA ARG A 161 -20.64 25.74 -7.93
C ARG A 161 -20.32 25.41 -6.48
N GLY A 162 -19.16 24.82 -6.26
CA GLY A 162 -18.62 24.44 -4.95
C GLY A 162 -17.10 24.53 -4.95
N ASN A 163 -16.44 23.38 -4.81
CA ASN A 163 -14.98 23.23 -4.69
C ASN A 163 -14.18 23.74 -5.90
N LEU A 164 -14.74 23.73 -7.11
CA LEU A 164 -14.06 24.20 -8.32
C LEU A 164 -14.32 25.68 -8.63
N SER A 165 -15.16 26.37 -7.86
CA SER A 165 -15.50 27.76 -8.09
C SER A 165 -14.24 28.65 -8.02
N GLY A 166 -13.95 29.38 -9.10
CA GLY A 166 -12.79 30.29 -9.18
C GLY A 166 -11.45 29.61 -9.45
N THR A 167 -11.42 28.29 -9.65
CA THR A 167 -10.17 27.53 -9.90
C THR A 167 -9.85 27.33 -11.39
N LEU A 168 -10.85 27.43 -12.26
CA LEU A 168 -10.75 27.14 -13.68
C LEU A 168 -10.66 28.42 -14.52
N THR A 169 -9.97 28.33 -15.66
CA THR A 169 -9.96 29.40 -16.66
C THR A 169 -11.34 29.56 -17.32
N ARG A 170 -11.56 30.69 -18.01
CA ARG A 170 -12.80 30.95 -18.75
C ARG A 170 -13.08 29.88 -19.80
N GLU A 171 -12.07 29.50 -20.59
CA GLU A 171 -12.22 28.51 -21.66
C GLU A 171 -12.57 27.13 -21.10
N GLU A 172 -11.89 26.72 -20.03
CA GLU A 172 -12.20 25.47 -19.34
C GLU A 172 -13.62 25.48 -18.76
N MET A 173 -14.07 26.58 -18.16
CA MET A 173 -15.44 26.70 -17.65
C MET A 173 -16.47 26.53 -18.77
N LEU A 174 -16.29 27.20 -19.91
CA LEU A 174 -17.21 27.08 -21.04
C LEU A 174 -17.27 25.65 -21.59
N GLN A 175 -16.11 24.99 -21.75
CA GLN A 175 -16.05 23.60 -22.19
C GLN A 175 -16.75 22.64 -21.21
N ARG A 176 -16.60 22.85 -19.90
CA ARG A 176 -17.25 22.01 -18.88
C ARG A 176 -18.77 22.19 -18.89
N TRP A 177 -19.27 23.41 -19.06
CA TRP A 177 -20.70 23.68 -19.17
C TRP A 177 -21.30 23.10 -20.46
N ASP A 178 -20.60 23.23 -21.59
CA ASP A 178 -21.01 22.60 -22.85
C ASP A 178 -21.10 21.06 -22.75
N ALA A 179 -20.14 20.44 -22.07
CA ALA A 179 -20.16 19.01 -21.79
C ALA A 179 -21.34 18.59 -20.87
N ILE A 180 -21.68 19.41 -19.86
CA ILE A 180 -22.85 19.18 -18.99
C ILE A 180 -24.13 19.20 -19.83
N GLU A 181 -24.32 20.23 -20.65
CA GLU A 181 -25.53 20.38 -21.46
C GLU A 181 -25.66 19.25 -22.47
N THR A 182 -24.57 18.90 -23.15
CA THR A 182 -24.51 17.77 -24.08
C THR A 182 -24.90 16.47 -23.40
N LEU A 183 -24.35 16.20 -22.20
CA LEU A 183 -24.69 14.99 -21.44
C LEU A 183 -26.17 14.98 -21.05
N TYR A 184 -26.68 16.07 -20.51
CA TYR A 184 -28.06 16.14 -20.03
C TYR A 184 -29.05 15.96 -21.18
N GLN A 185 -28.82 16.61 -22.32
CA GLN A 185 -29.60 16.42 -23.53
C GLN A 185 -29.53 14.97 -24.02
N THR A 186 -28.34 14.35 -24.00
CA THR A 186 -28.14 12.95 -24.40
C THR A 186 -28.90 11.97 -23.50
N LEU A 187 -28.95 12.23 -22.19
CA LEU A 187 -29.72 11.43 -21.24
C LEU A 187 -31.23 11.73 -21.29
N GLY A 188 -31.65 12.76 -22.01
CA GLY A 188 -33.05 13.16 -22.14
C GLY A 188 -33.56 14.05 -20.99
N PHE A 189 -32.66 14.65 -20.21
CA PHE A 189 -33.05 15.61 -19.18
C PHE A 189 -33.46 16.96 -19.78
N GLN A 190 -34.65 17.42 -19.43
CA GLN A 190 -35.19 18.74 -19.73
C GLN A 190 -35.09 19.60 -18.48
N VAL A 191 -33.88 20.11 -18.19
CA VAL A 191 -33.58 20.89 -16.97
C VAL A 191 -32.86 22.21 -17.26
N ALA A 192 -33.10 22.77 -18.46
CA ALA A 192 -32.45 24.00 -18.90
C ALA A 192 -32.78 25.20 -17.98
N ASP A 193 -33.99 25.24 -17.44
CA ASP A 193 -34.46 26.30 -16.55
C ASP A 193 -33.80 26.19 -15.17
N GLU A 194 -33.69 24.99 -14.61
CA GLU A 194 -33.00 24.74 -13.34
C GLU A 194 -31.50 25.02 -13.45
N LEU A 195 -30.90 24.74 -14.60
CA LEU A 195 -29.48 25.02 -14.86
C LEU A 195 -29.22 26.51 -15.17
N ALA A 196 -30.22 27.28 -15.59
CA ALA A 196 -30.03 28.64 -16.10
C ALA A 196 -29.22 29.53 -15.14
N VAL A 197 -29.55 29.51 -13.85
CA VAL A 197 -28.85 30.31 -12.84
C VAL A 197 -27.47 29.75 -12.48
N MET A 198 -27.26 28.45 -12.70
CA MET A 198 -25.99 27.77 -12.44
C MET A 198 -24.99 27.96 -13.60
N ARG A 199 -25.43 28.31 -14.81
CA ARG A 199 -24.55 28.51 -15.97
C ARG A 199 -23.48 29.57 -15.75
N TRP A 200 -22.39 29.50 -16.50
CA TRP A 200 -21.44 30.61 -16.57
C TRP A 200 -22.17 31.89 -16.96
N SER A 201 -21.92 32.98 -16.23
CA SER A 201 -22.66 34.26 -16.33
C SER A 201 -24.18 34.20 -16.06
N GLY A 202 -24.72 33.09 -15.54
CA GLY A 202 -26.15 32.94 -15.23
C GLY A 202 -26.63 33.63 -13.95
N GLY A 203 -25.80 34.44 -13.30
CA GLY A 203 -26.15 35.16 -12.06
C GLY A 203 -25.92 34.39 -10.76
N TRP A 204 -25.27 33.21 -10.79
CA TRP A 204 -24.95 32.41 -9.58
C TRP A 204 -24.30 33.22 -8.44
N ASN A 205 -23.38 34.13 -8.79
CA ASN A 205 -22.64 34.97 -7.83
C ASN A 205 -23.50 36.06 -7.17
N GLN A 206 -24.70 36.34 -7.70
CA GLN A 206 -25.63 37.32 -7.15
C GLN A 206 -26.57 36.69 -6.11
N LEU A 207 -26.65 35.35 -6.07
CA LEU A 207 -27.48 34.60 -5.13
C LEU A 207 -26.86 34.56 -3.74
N ARG A 208 -27.70 34.70 -2.71
CA ARG A 208 -27.37 34.41 -1.31
C ARG A 208 -27.23 32.90 -1.09
N THR A 209 -26.60 32.49 0.00
CA THR A 209 -26.36 31.08 0.32
C THR A 209 -27.64 30.23 0.32
N ALA A 210 -28.76 30.76 0.84
CA ALA A 210 -30.04 30.06 0.84
C ALA A 210 -30.60 29.85 -0.57
N GLU A 211 -30.48 30.86 -1.44
CA GLU A 211 -30.95 30.81 -2.84
C GLU A 211 -30.06 29.87 -3.68
N GLN A 212 -28.75 29.83 -3.39
CA GLN A 212 -27.83 28.86 -3.99
C GLN A 212 -28.17 27.42 -3.60
N LEU A 213 -28.51 27.20 -2.32
CA LEU A 213 -28.97 25.90 -1.82
C LEU A 213 -30.27 25.48 -2.50
N GLU A 214 -31.25 26.39 -2.58
CA GLU A 214 -32.51 26.15 -3.26
C GLU A 214 -32.32 25.83 -4.74
N ALA A 215 -31.43 26.53 -5.45
CA ALA A 215 -31.10 26.22 -6.85
C ALA A 215 -30.55 24.79 -7.01
N LYS A 216 -29.64 24.37 -6.12
CA LYS A 216 -29.10 22.99 -6.08
C LYS A 216 -30.20 21.96 -5.83
N GLN A 217 -31.07 22.21 -4.86
CA GLN A 217 -32.20 21.33 -4.54
C GLN A 217 -33.23 21.26 -5.68
N ARG A 218 -33.51 22.39 -6.36
CA ARG A 218 -34.38 22.43 -7.54
C ARG A 218 -33.86 21.54 -8.66
N LEU A 219 -32.57 21.63 -8.98
CA LEU A 219 -31.95 20.77 -9.98
C LEU A 219 -32.07 19.28 -9.59
N LEU A 220 -31.71 18.90 -8.36
CA LEU A 220 -31.84 17.51 -7.91
C LEU A 220 -33.28 17.00 -8.00
N LYS A 221 -34.25 17.82 -7.60
CA LYS A 221 -35.68 17.48 -7.68
C LYS A 221 -36.15 17.29 -9.13
N ALA A 222 -35.66 18.12 -10.05
CA ALA A 222 -35.98 18.00 -11.47
C ALA A 222 -35.37 16.73 -12.07
N LEU A 223 -34.09 16.45 -11.79
CA LEU A 223 -33.43 15.21 -12.20
C LEU A 223 -34.14 13.97 -11.65
N ALA A 224 -34.52 13.98 -10.37
CA ALA A 224 -35.24 12.88 -9.73
C ALA A 224 -36.60 12.57 -10.35
N ARG A 225 -37.34 13.62 -10.77
CA ARG A 225 -38.65 13.49 -11.43
C ARG A 225 -38.54 12.88 -12.82
N GLN A 226 -37.46 13.18 -13.53
CA GLN A 226 -37.25 12.75 -14.91
C GLN A 226 -36.47 11.43 -15.02
N ALA A 227 -35.82 10.99 -13.94
CA ALA A 227 -34.98 9.79 -13.91
C ALA A 227 -35.73 8.52 -14.38
N GLN A 228 -35.22 7.90 -15.43
CA GLN A 228 -35.75 6.65 -15.99
C GLN A 228 -34.63 5.62 -16.19
N PRO A 229 -34.89 4.31 -15.98
CA PRO A 229 -33.85 3.28 -16.17
C PRO A 229 -33.22 3.29 -17.57
N GLN A 230 -33.97 3.63 -18.61
CA GLN A 230 -33.53 3.68 -20.01
C GLN A 230 -32.43 4.74 -20.25
N MET A 231 -32.27 5.72 -19.35
CA MET A 231 -31.19 6.70 -19.44
C MET A 231 -29.80 6.04 -19.37
N ALA A 232 -29.69 4.87 -18.73
CA ALA A 232 -28.45 4.10 -18.70
C ALA A 232 -28.01 3.65 -20.11
N THR A 233 -28.95 3.28 -20.97
CA THR A 233 -28.67 2.90 -22.36
C THR A 233 -28.15 4.09 -23.15
N CYS A 234 -28.71 5.28 -22.96
CA CYS A 234 -28.19 6.52 -23.55
C CYS A 234 -26.78 6.85 -23.03
N TYR A 235 -26.56 6.70 -21.71
CA TYR A 235 -25.25 6.92 -21.10
C TYR A 235 -24.20 5.95 -21.65
N ARG A 236 -24.52 4.66 -21.74
CA ARG A 236 -23.64 3.66 -22.35
C ARG A 236 -23.29 4.06 -23.78
N ALA A 237 -24.29 4.35 -24.61
CA ALA A 237 -24.06 4.71 -26.01
C ALA A 237 -23.18 5.97 -26.15
N PHE A 238 -23.38 6.97 -25.28
CA PHE A 238 -22.50 8.14 -25.18
C PHE A 238 -21.04 7.74 -24.92
N ARG A 239 -20.79 6.89 -23.92
CA ARG A 239 -19.44 6.44 -23.56
C ARG A 239 -18.80 5.52 -24.59
N VAL A 240 -19.60 4.65 -25.22
CA VAL A 240 -19.14 3.77 -26.30
C VAL A 240 -18.77 4.62 -27.51
N ARG A 241 -19.54 5.66 -27.86
CA ARG A 241 -19.20 6.59 -28.94
C ARG A 241 -17.87 7.32 -28.69
N GLU A 242 -17.60 7.75 -27.46
CA GLU A 242 -16.28 8.32 -27.12
C GLU A 242 -15.13 7.33 -27.36
N LEU A 243 -15.33 6.05 -27.02
CA LEU A 243 -14.35 4.99 -27.27
C LEU A 243 -14.17 4.72 -28.77
N VAL A 244 -15.26 4.68 -29.55
CA VAL A 244 -15.24 4.56 -31.01
C VAL A 244 -14.48 5.74 -31.65
N ASN A 245 -14.79 6.96 -31.25
CA ASN A 245 -14.09 8.15 -31.74
C ASN A 245 -12.59 8.11 -31.38
N GLY A 246 -12.24 7.62 -30.18
CA GLY A 246 -10.86 7.40 -29.75
C GLY A 246 -10.11 6.38 -30.63
N TYR A 247 -10.80 5.29 -31.01
CA TYR A 247 -10.29 4.29 -31.94
C TYR A 247 -9.99 4.91 -33.32
N TYR A 248 -10.98 5.55 -33.95
CA TYR A 248 -10.83 6.06 -35.32
C TYR A 248 -9.93 7.30 -35.41
N LYS A 249 -9.72 8.04 -34.32
CA LYS A 249 -8.66 9.08 -34.24
C LYS A 249 -7.26 8.50 -34.44
N LYS A 250 -7.06 7.20 -34.23
CA LYS A 250 -5.76 6.52 -34.32
C LYS A 250 -5.69 5.47 -35.43
N ALA A 251 -6.84 4.98 -35.91
CA ALA A 251 -6.91 4.06 -37.03
C ALA A 251 -6.37 4.69 -38.32
N LYS A 252 -5.60 3.91 -39.08
CA LYS A 252 -5.15 4.31 -40.42
C LYS A 252 -6.27 4.05 -41.45
N ARG A 253 -6.00 4.29 -42.74
CA ARG A 253 -6.97 4.09 -43.84
C ARG A 253 -7.52 2.66 -43.93
N ASP A 254 -6.80 1.68 -43.41
CA ASP A 254 -7.19 0.27 -43.34
C ASP A 254 -8.17 -0.04 -42.19
N GLY A 255 -8.42 0.92 -41.28
CA GLY A 255 -9.34 0.76 -40.15
C GLY A 255 -8.75 -0.02 -38.97
N GLN A 256 -7.44 -0.31 -38.96
CA GLN A 256 -6.80 -1.15 -37.94
C GLN A 256 -5.91 -0.31 -37.02
N VAL A 257 -5.97 -0.59 -35.71
CA VAL A 257 -5.13 0.08 -34.69
C VAL A 257 -4.86 -0.87 -33.54
N LYS A 258 -3.68 -0.72 -32.93
CA LYS A 258 -3.35 -1.48 -31.73
C LYS A 258 -4.10 -0.96 -30.51
N ARG A 259 -4.52 -1.84 -29.59
CA ARG A 259 -5.15 -1.47 -28.31
C ARG A 259 -4.38 -0.36 -27.61
N LYS A 260 -3.06 -0.51 -27.49
CA LYS A 260 -2.19 0.45 -26.78
C LYS A 260 -2.10 1.83 -27.45
N GLN A 261 -2.41 1.93 -28.74
CA GLN A 261 -2.40 3.21 -29.46
C GLN A 261 -3.72 3.96 -29.28
N ALA A 262 -4.85 3.23 -29.27
CA ALA A 262 -6.20 3.79 -29.12
C ALA A 262 -6.61 4.00 -27.65
N LEU A 263 -6.24 3.08 -26.76
CA LEU A 263 -6.70 3.06 -25.37
C LEU A 263 -5.84 3.99 -24.50
N THR A 264 -6.34 5.21 -24.28
CA THR A 264 -5.77 6.15 -23.31
C THR A 264 -6.31 5.90 -21.90
N LYS A 265 -5.70 6.50 -20.88
CA LYS A 265 -6.19 6.41 -19.49
C LYS A 265 -7.65 6.84 -19.32
N GLY A 266 -8.12 7.82 -20.10
CA GLY A 266 -9.50 8.29 -20.07
C GLY A 266 -10.51 7.31 -20.70
N LEU A 267 -10.06 6.47 -21.64
CA LEU A 267 -10.90 5.51 -22.36
C LEU A 267 -10.89 4.10 -21.74
N ALA A 268 -9.88 3.79 -20.91
CA ALA A 268 -9.78 2.53 -20.19
C ALA A 268 -11.02 2.18 -19.34
N PRO A 269 -11.66 3.14 -18.61
CA PRO A 269 -12.92 2.89 -17.94
C PRO A 269 -14.04 2.44 -18.88
N SER A 270 -14.19 3.05 -20.06
CA SER A 270 -15.24 2.68 -21.02
C SER A 270 -15.03 1.27 -21.58
N LEU A 271 -13.78 0.89 -21.92
CA LEU A 271 -13.49 -0.47 -22.37
C LEU A 271 -13.76 -1.50 -21.26
N THR A 272 -13.34 -1.19 -20.03
CA THR A 272 -13.55 -2.06 -18.85
C THR A 272 -15.04 -2.21 -18.54
N GLY A 273 -15.76 -1.09 -18.57
CA GLY A 273 -17.17 -0.98 -18.24
C GLY A 273 -18.07 -1.77 -19.19
N PHE A 274 -17.96 -1.47 -20.48
CA PHE A 274 -18.94 -1.94 -21.45
C PHE A 274 -18.50 -3.19 -22.19
N PHE A 275 -17.20 -3.47 -22.25
CA PHE A 275 -16.65 -4.64 -22.96
C PHE A 275 -15.86 -5.58 -22.05
N GLY A 276 -15.99 -5.41 -20.72
CA GLY A 276 -15.29 -6.26 -19.77
C GLY A 276 -13.76 -6.22 -19.91
N GLY A 277 -13.23 -5.10 -20.42
CA GLY A 277 -11.81 -4.90 -20.70
C GLY A 277 -11.30 -5.63 -21.94
N ASP A 278 -12.18 -6.35 -22.64
CA ASP A 278 -11.86 -7.18 -23.79
C ASP A 278 -11.80 -6.34 -25.07
N TRP A 279 -10.57 -6.21 -25.59
CA TRP A 279 -10.33 -5.48 -26.83
C TRP A 279 -10.94 -6.16 -28.05
N LEU A 280 -10.96 -7.49 -28.10
CA LEU A 280 -11.47 -8.26 -29.24
C LEU A 280 -12.99 -8.21 -29.30
N VAL A 281 -13.66 -8.23 -28.15
CA VAL A 281 -15.13 -8.00 -28.08
C VAL A 281 -15.47 -6.59 -28.58
N PHE A 282 -14.67 -5.57 -28.22
CA PHE A 282 -14.85 -4.23 -28.76
C PHE A 282 -14.66 -4.16 -30.29
N LEU A 283 -13.62 -4.81 -30.84
CA LEU A 283 -13.43 -4.87 -32.30
C LEU A 283 -14.57 -5.61 -33.01
N THR A 284 -15.07 -6.70 -32.40
CA THR A 284 -16.23 -7.44 -32.90
C THR A 284 -17.49 -6.57 -32.90
N TYR A 285 -17.66 -5.75 -31.86
CA TYR A 285 -18.71 -4.74 -31.81
C TYR A 285 -18.59 -3.70 -32.93
N LEU A 286 -17.38 -3.26 -33.29
CA LEU A 286 -17.17 -2.37 -34.44
C LEU A 286 -17.31 -3.07 -35.81
N GLY A 287 -17.17 -4.39 -35.85
CA GLY A 287 -17.01 -5.13 -37.11
C GLY A 287 -15.64 -4.91 -37.76
N GLU A 288 -14.63 -4.52 -36.97
CA GLU A 288 -13.25 -4.32 -37.42
C GLU A 288 -12.38 -5.55 -37.11
N LYS A 289 -11.25 -5.67 -37.83
CA LYS A 289 -10.29 -6.76 -37.61
C LYS A 289 -9.16 -6.31 -36.66
N PRO A 290 -8.61 -7.21 -35.83
CA PRO A 290 -7.44 -6.90 -35.04
C PRO A 290 -6.25 -6.57 -35.94
N HIS A 291 -5.41 -5.65 -35.48
CA HIS A 291 -4.15 -5.35 -36.15
C HIS A 291 -3.27 -6.62 -36.21
N PRO A 292 -2.54 -6.92 -37.30
CA PRO A 292 -1.77 -8.16 -37.43
C PRO A 292 -0.72 -8.39 -36.33
N GLU A 293 -0.15 -7.29 -35.84
CA GLU A 293 0.79 -7.29 -34.71
C GLU A 293 0.12 -7.06 -33.34
N GLU A 294 -1.21 -7.17 -33.24
CA GLU A 294 -1.90 -7.15 -31.95
C GLU A 294 -1.64 -8.46 -31.21
N GLN A 295 -1.29 -8.34 -29.92
CA GLN A 295 -1.15 -9.49 -29.03
C GLN A 295 -2.00 -9.22 -27.79
N ILE A 296 -3.09 -9.98 -27.65
CA ILE A 296 -3.94 -9.96 -26.46
C ILE A 296 -3.59 -11.18 -25.63
N ILE A 297 -2.85 -10.95 -24.55
CA ILE A 297 -2.51 -12.01 -23.59
C ILE A 297 -3.69 -12.21 -22.65
N THR A 298 -4.26 -13.41 -22.63
CA THR A 298 -5.34 -13.80 -21.71
C THR A 298 -4.81 -14.47 -20.43
N ALA A 299 -3.53 -14.86 -20.41
CA ALA A 299 -2.86 -15.39 -19.24
C ALA A 299 -1.39 -14.96 -19.21
N LEU A 300 -0.91 -14.43 -18.09
CA LEU A 300 0.53 -14.21 -17.91
C LEU A 300 1.24 -15.55 -17.74
N PRO A 301 2.52 -15.67 -18.16
CA PRO A 301 3.35 -16.81 -17.80
C PRO A 301 3.31 -17.06 -16.30
N GLU A 302 3.12 -18.32 -15.92
CA GLU A 302 3.19 -18.72 -14.51
C GLU A 302 4.63 -18.57 -14.03
N THR A 303 4.86 -17.65 -13.07
CA THR A 303 6.15 -17.55 -12.40
C THR A 303 6.33 -18.79 -11.54
N ARG A 304 7.29 -19.64 -11.89
CA ARG A 304 7.74 -20.76 -11.04
C ARG A 304 9.11 -20.41 -10.46
N PRO A 305 9.17 -19.89 -9.23
CA PRO A 305 10.43 -19.48 -8.63
C PRO A 305 11.46 -20.61 -8.66
N PHE A 306 12.66 -20.29 -9.11
CA PHE A 306 13.83 -21.16 -9.03
C PHE A 306 14.66 -20.76 -7.82
N VAL A 307 14.50 -21.51 -6.73
CA VAL A 307 15.10 -21.19 -5.42
C VAL A 307 15.97 -22.34 -4.88
N GLY A 308 16.09 -23.44 -5.64
CA GLY A 308 16.81 -24.64 -5.23
C GLY A 308 18.17 -24.81 -5.88
N GLY A 309 19.09 -25.44 -5.15
CA GLY A 309 20.36 -25.93 -5.66
C GLY A 309 20.79 -27.18 -4.87
N ALA A 310 21.37 -26.98 -3.69
CA ALA A 310 21.87 -28.06 -2.83
C ALA A 310 20.76 -28.96 -2.26
N SER A 311 19.64 -28.39 -1.76
CA SER A 311 18.57 -29.18 -1.13
C SER A 311 17.84 -30.14 -2.09
N ARG A 312 17.88 -29.83 -3.39
CA ARG A 312 17.28 -30.65 -4.47
C ARG A 312 18.33 -31.35 -5.32
N ALA A 313 19.63 -31.23 -4.99
CA ALA A 313 20.71 -31.75 -5.82
C ALA A 313 20.56 -33.27 -6.02
N THR A 314 20.20 -34.01 -4.97
CA THR A 314 20.00 -35.47 -5.02
C THR A 314 18.79 -35.88 -5.87
N GLU A 315 17.69 -35.12 -5.79
CA GLU A 315 16.47 -35.39 -6.56
C GLU A 315 16.71 -35.10 -8.06
N VAL A 316 17.33 -33.96 -8.37
CA VAL A 316 17.67 -33.58 -9.74
C VAL A 316 18.76 -34.50 -10.32
N ALA A 317 19.71 -34.95 -9.50
CA ALA A 317 20.74 -35.94 -9.85
C ALA A 317 20.10 -37.25 -10.32
N ALA A 318 19.15 -37.77 -9.53
CA ALA A 318 18.43 -38.99 -9.86
C ALA A 318 17.61 -38.85 -11.15
N LEU A 319 17.02 -37.68 -11.40
CA LEU A 319 16.22 -37.42 -12.61
C LEU A 319 17.06 -37.22 -13.88
N GLN A 320 18.25 -36.61 -13.76
CA GLN A 320 19.09 -36.24 -14.90
C GLN A 320 20.26 -37.20 -15.15
N GLY A 321 20.49 -38.16 -14.26
CA GLY A 321 21.62 -39.10 -14.34
C GLY A 321 22.99 -38.42 -14.13
N ILE A 322 23.02 -37.33 -13.37
CA ILE A 322 24.21 -36.53 -13.05
C ILE A 322 24.55 -36.71 -11.57
N ALA A 323 25.83 -36.70 -11.19
CA ALA A 323 26.22 -36.75 -9.78
C ALA A 323 25.74 -35.52 -9.01
N ALA A 324 25.25 -35.70 -7.77
CA ALA A 324 24.73 -34.61 -6.94
C ALA A 324 25.77 -33.48 -6.72
N GLU A 325 27.04 -33.83 -6.55
CA GLU A 325 28.16 -32.88 -6.42
C GLU A 325 28.35 -31.98 -7.65
N GLU A 326 28.07 -32.49 -8.85
CA GLU A 326 28.13 -31.70 -10.08
C GLU A 326 26.95 -30.72 -10.15
N ILE A 327 25.76 -31.13 -9.70
CA ILE A 327 24.59 -30.25 -9.60
C ILE A 327 24.80 -29.16 -8.56
N GLU A 328 25.44 -29.48 -7.43
CA GLU A 328 25.83 -28.48 -6.44
C GLU A 328 26.85 -27.48 -7.00
N ARG A 329 27.83 -27.93 -7.79
CA ARG A 329 28.78 -27.04 -8.48
C ARG A 329 28.08 -26.14 -9.52
N ILE A 330 27.12 -26.68 -10.28
CA ILE A 330 26.32 -25.91 -11.23
C ILE A 330 25.47 -24.86 -10.49
N ALA A 331 24.84 -25.23 -9.38
CA ALA A 331 24.06 -24.31 -8.56
C ALA A 331 24.94 -23.23 -7.92
N ALA A 332 26.12 -23.59 -7.42
CA ALA A 332 27.09 -22.65 -6.86
C ALA A 332 27.54 -21.63 -7.91
N ALA A 333 27.85 -22.08 -9.12
CA ALA A 333 28.17 -21.20 -10.25
C ALA A 333 26.99 -20.29 -10.65
N TYR A 334 25.76 -20.83 -10.65
CA TYR A 334 24.55 -20.08 -10.97
C TYR A 334 24.29 -18.93 -9.99
N TRP A 335 24.44 -19.19 -8.69
CA TRP A 335 24.28 -18.18 -7.63
C TRP A 335 25.52 -17.32 -7.42
N GLN A 336 26.62 -17.59 -8.13
CA GLN A 336 27.93 -16.95 -7.95
C GLN A 336 28.46 -17.07 -6.51
N GLN A 337 28.30 -18.26 -5.91
CA GLN A 337 28.67 -18.57 -4.54
C GLN A 337 29.60 -19.78 -4.46
N SER A 338 30.23 -19.99 -3.30
CA SER A 338 31.07 -21.16 -3.02
C SER A 338 30.28 -22.42 -2.67
N SER A 339 29.01 -22.26 -2.27
CA SER A 339 28.08 -23.35 -1.96
C SER A 339 26.94 -23.42 -2.98
N GLY A 340 26.40 -24.62 -3.21
CA GLY A 340 25.19 -24.79 -4.03
C GLY A 340 23.89 -24.30 -3.38
N GLN A 341 23.93 -23.80 -2.13
CA GLN A 341 22.77 -23.24 -1.45
C GLN A 341 22.37 -21.90 -2.06
N SER A 342 21.06 -21.69 -2.30
CA SER A 342 20.57 -20.41 -2.78
C SER A 342 20.59 -19.32 -1.69
N PRO A 343 20.54 -18.02 -2.07
CA PRO A 343 20.39 -16.92 -1.12
C PRO A 343 19.16 -17.04 -0.21
N VAL A 344 18.07 -17.65 -0.70
CA VAL A 344 16.86 -17.89 0.08
C VAL A 344 17.09 -19.01 1.10
N GLU A 345 17.72 -20.11 0.69
CA GLU A 345 18.00 -21.26 1.57
C GLU A 345 18.85 -20.84 2.78
N GLN A 346 19.89 -20.03 2.57
CA GLN A 346 20.73 -19.50 3.65
C GLN A 346 19.92 -18.64 4.64
N ARG A 347 19.01 -17.82 4.12
CA ARG A 347 18.14 -16.96 4.95
C ARG A 347 17.13 -17.78 5.73
N VAL A 348 16.46 -18.74 5.10
CA VAL A 348 15.51 -19.64 5.79
C VAL A 348 16.21 -20.38 6.94
N ALA A 349 17.38 -20.97 6.69
CA ALA A 349 18.16 -21.64 7.73
C ALA A 349 18.54 -20.69 8.89
N THR A 350 18.84 -19.42 8.57
CA THR A 350 19.15 -18.40 9.59
C THR A 350 17.91 -17.98 10.38
N LEU A 351 16.75 -17.86 9.72
CA LEU A 351 15.47 -17.55 10.36
C LEU A 351 15.00 -18.68 11.30
N GLU A 352 15.25 -19.95 10.94
CA GLU A 352 14.99 -21.11 11.81
C GLU A 352 15.87 -21.09 13.07
N ARG A 353 17.17 -20.80 12.90
CA ARG A 353 18.10 -20.64 14.03
C ARG A 353 17.71 -19.46 14.93
N TYR A 354 17.32 -18.34 14.32
CA TYR A 354 16.78 -17.19 15.04
C TYR A 354 15.53 -17.58 15.82
N TRP A 355 14.60 -18.29 15.20
CA TRP A 355 13.37 -18.76 15.84
C TRP A 355 13.65 -19.66 17.05
N SER A 356 14.62 -20.57 16.94
CA SER A 356 15.04 -21.44 18.05
C SER A 356 15.60 -20.63 19.22
N ALA A 357 16.46 -19.64 18.96
CA ALA A 357 16.99 -18.75 19.99
C ALA A 357 15.88 -17.90 20.62
N PHE A 358 15.00 -17.33 19.80
CA PHE A 358 13.83 -16.55 20.20
C PHE A 358 12.90 -17.35 21.12
N ASP A 359 12.53 -18.58 20.74
CA ASP A 359 11.68 -19.46 21.55
C ASP A 359 12.33 -19.76 22.90
N GLY A 360 13.62 -20.10 22.89
CA GLY A 360 14.37 -20.38 24.11
C GLY A 360 14.49 -19.18 25.06
N ILE A 361 14.62 -17.96 24.54
CA ILE A 361 14.65 -16.73 25.35
C ILE A 361 13.29 -16.49 26.02
N HIS A 362 12.20 -16.55 25.25
CA HIS A 362 10.84 -16.37 25.78
C HIS A 362 10.46 -17.45 26.79
N ALA A 363 10.83 -18.71 26.55
CA ALA A 363 10.53 -19.82 27.45
C ALA A 363 11.22 -19.68 28.82
N ARG A 364 12.39 -19.02 28.89
CA ARG A 364 13.13 -18.80 30.13
C ARG A 364 12.76 -17.53 30.88
N GLN A 365 11.99 -16.62 30.27
CA GLN A 365 11.59 -15.37 30.92
C GLN A 365 10.82 -15.68 32.21
N ALA A 366 11.13 -15.02 33.32
CA ALA A 366 10.49 -15.25 34.62
C ALA A 366 10.24 -13.92 35.35
N VAL A 367 9.37 -13.94 36.36
CA VAL A 367 9.10 -12.75 37.21
C VAL A 367 10.40 -12.08 37.68
N GLY A 368 10.45 -10.76 37.62
CA GLY A 368 11.63 -9.95 38.00
C GLY A 368 12.72 -9.83 36.93
N MET A 369 12.64 -10.54 35.81
CA MET A 369 13.50 -10.28 34.64
C MET A 369 13.11 -8.95 33.96
N GLN A 370 13.96 -8.45 33.06
CA GLN A 370 13.61 -7.28 32.25
C GLN A 370 12.58 -7.66 31.15
N PRO A 371 11.73 -6.72 30.69
CA PRO A 371 10.88 -6.96 29.54
C PRO A 371 11.72 -7.29 28.30
N LEU A 372 11.31 -8.28 27.52
CA LEU A 372 11.94 -8.61 26.24
C LEU A 372 11.60 -7.60 25.12
N TRP A 373 11.11 -6.40 25.46
CA TRP A 373 10.75 -5.38 24.49
C TRP A 373 12.04 -4.75 23.94
N GLY A 374 12.37 -5.08 22.69
CA GLY A 374 13.66 -4.80 22.05
C GLY A 374 14.44 -6.05 21.62
N LEU A 375 13.95 -7.25 21.96
CA LEU A 375 14.44 -8.51 21.36
C LEU A 375 14.10 -8.58 19.87
N VAL A 376 12.95 -8.05 19.48
CA VAL A 376 12.59 -7.79 18.08
C VAL A 376 12.63 -6.27 17.89
N GLU A 377 13.63 -5.79 17.16
CA GLU A 377 13.75 -4.36 16.84
C GLU A 377 12.64 -3.97 15.86
N ASP A 378 11.79 -3.02 16.26
CA ASP A 378 10.69 -2.47 15.47
C ASP A 378 10.80 -0.94 15.29
N TYR A 379 11.94 -0.35 15.68
CA TYR A 379 12.22 1.07 15.57
C TYR A 379 13.46 1.37 14.70
N ARG A 380 13.26 2.05 13.56
CA ARG A 380 14.32 2.60 12.68
C ARG A 380 15.00 3.84 13.25
N PHE A 381 15.41 3.80 14.52
CA PHE A 381 15.95 4.97 15.19
C PHE A 381 16.87 4.60 16.36
N LEU A 382 18.09 5.14 16.34
CA LEU A 382 19.03 5.05 17.44
C LEU A 382 18.72 6.15 18.45
N ASN A 383 18.44 5.74 19.69
CA ASN A 383 18.24 6.65 20.82
C ASN A 383 19.57 6.89 21.54
N PHE A 384 19.96 8.15 21.70
CA PHE A 384 21.18 8.57 22.42
C PHE A 384 20.87 9.32 23.73
N ASN A 385 19.60 9.60 24.02
CA ASN A 385 19.17 10.26 25.25
C ASN A 385 18.73 9.25 26.32
N GLU A 386 19.51 9.15 27.39
CA GLU A 386 19.24 8.29 28.57
C GLU A 386 18.05 8.76 29.44
N THR A 387 17.40 9.87 29.08
CA THR A 387 16.41 10.56 29.93
C THR A 387 14.98 10.02 29.85
N VAL A 388 14.70 9.05 28.98
CA VAL A 388 13.36 8.44 28.88
C VAL A 388 13.34 7.14 29.68
N GLN A 389 12.66 7.15 30.82
CA GLN A 389 12.27 5.93 31.54
C GLN A 389 11.24 5.16 30.71
N SER A 390 11.70 4.46 29.67
CA SER A 390 10.89 3.57 28.85
C SER A 390 11.17 2.12 29.23
N PRO A 391 10.14 1.24 29.29
CA PRO A 391 10.37 -0.19 29.40
C PRO A 391 10.90 -0.82 28.09
N TYR A 392 11.00 -0.03 27.00
CA TYR A 392 11.66 -0.45 25.77
C TYR A 392 13.19 -0.43 25.93
N GLN A 393 13.85 -1.53 25.54
CA GLN A 393 15.31 -1.67 25.58
C GLN A 393 15.85 -1.79 24.15
N PRO A 394 16.23 -0.69 23.50
CA PRO A 394 16.73 -0.73 22.13
C PRO A 394 17.94 -1.67 22.02
N GLN A 395 17.99 -2.45 20.94
CA GLN A 395 19.10 -3.39 20.67
C GLN A 395 19.29 -4.51 21.70
N LEU A 396 18.28 -4.84 22.52
CA LEU A 396 18.35 -5.94 23.49
C LEU A 396 18.72 -7.28 22.81
N TYR A 397 18.36 -7.47 21.54
CA TYR A 397 18.76 -8.64 20.76
C TYR A 397 20.28 -8.87 20.71
N GLN A 398 21.11 -7.81 20.77
CA GLN A 398 22.58 -7.94 20.77
C GLN A 398 23.10 -8.59 22.04
N ALA A 399 22.40 -8.39 23.17
CA ALA A 399 22.78 -8.97 24.45
C ALA A 399 22.27 -10.41 24.63
N LEU A 400 21.17 -10.78 23.96
CA LEU A 400 20.47 -12.05 24.19
C LEU A 400 20.71 -13.11 23.10
N LEU A 401 21.00 -12.70 21.86
CA LEU A 401 21.22 -13.63 20.75
C LEU A 401 22.68 -14.08 20.67
N PRO A 402 22.95 -15.29 20.15
CA PRO A 402 24.31 -15.75 19.88
C PRO A 402 25.07 -14.84 18.89
N ASN A 403 26.35 -14.55 19.16
CA ASN A 403 27.19 -13.66 18.34
C ASN A 403 27.37 -14.14 16.89
N ASP A 404 27.43 -15.46 16.68
CA ASP A 404 27.52 -16.06 15.36
C ASP A 404 26.22 -15.89 14.57
N LEU A 405 25.06 -15.98 15.23
CA LEU A 405 23.77 -15.65 14.63
C LEU A 405 23.68 -14.16 14.27
N LEU A 406 24.12 -13.26 15.15
CA LEU A 406 24.17 -11.82 14.87
C LEU A 406 25.05 -11.50 13.66
N SER A 407 26.21 -12.14 13.56
CA SER A 407 27.13 -12.00 12.42
C SER A 407 26.50 -12.50 11.12
N GLU A 408 25.74 -13.59 11.19
CA GLU A 408 25.03 -14.13 10.03
C GLU A 408 23.86 -13.24 9.59
N ILE A 409 23.12 -12.65 10.55
CA ILE A 409 22.08 -11.66 10.25
C ILE A 409 22.69 -10.45 9.57
N GLU A 410 23.81 -9.94 10.07
CA GLU A 410 24.55 -8.83 9.46
C GLU A 410 25.04 -9.19 8.05
N ARG A 411 25.50 -10.42 7.83
CA ARG A 411 25.95 -10.87 6.50
C ARG A 411 24.80 -10.96 5.50
N LEU A 412 23.62 -11.45 5.92
CA LEU A 412 22.49 -11.74 5.03
C LEU A 412 21.53 -10.56 4.86
N TRP A 413 21.30 -9.74 5.88
CA TRP A 413 20.40 -8.59 5.83
C TRP A 413 21.14 -7.25 5.98
N GLY A 414 22.47 -7.25 6.04
CA GLY A 414 23.30 -6.03 6.10
C GLY A 414 23.37 -5.22 4.82
N THR A 415 22.70 -5.65 3.75
CA THR A 415 22.67 -4.96 2.46
C THR A 415 21.30 -4.94 1.82
N VAL A 416 21.02 -3.88 1.06
CA VAL A 416 19.74 -3.64 0.37
C VAL A 416 19.92 -2.95 -0.98
N MET A 417 18.88 -3.04 -1.80
CA MET A 417 18.66 -2.26 -3.01
C MET A 417 17.78 -1.05 -2.69
N LEU A 418 18.21 0.13 -3.13
CA LEU A 418 17.36 1.32 -3.12
C LEU A 418 16.63 1.45 -4.46
N VAL A 419 15.32 1.69 -4.44
CA VAL A 419 14.50 1.84 -5.67
C VAL A 419 15.05 2.91 -6.63
N LYS A 420 15.67 3.97 -6.10
CA LYS A 420 16.28 5.06 -6.90
C LYS A 420 17.60 4.62 -7.58
N PHE A 421 18.30 3.65 -7.01
CA PHE A 421 19.61 3.16 -7.44
C PHE A 421 19.60 1.62 -7.52
N PRO A 422 18.77 1.03 -8.39
CA PRO A 422 18.51 -0.40 -8.38
C PRO A 422 19.66 -1.26 -8.90
N ASP A 423 20.68 -0.65 -9.50
CA ASP A 423 21.94 -1.26 -9.95
C ASP A 423 23.04 -1.26 -8.88
N ARG A 424 22.72 -0.78 -7.67
CA ARG A 424 23.64 -0.64 -6.54
C ARG A 424 23.16 -1.44 -5.35
N ILE A 425 24.10 -2.16 -4.75
CA ILE A 425 23.93 -2.75 -3.42
C ILE A 425 24.55 -1.78 -2.42
N VAL A 426 23.76 -1.33 -1.46
CA VAL A 426 24.19 -0.45 -0.37
C VAL A 426 23.98 -1.13 0.97
N SER A 427 24.61 -0.60 2.01
CA SER A 427 24.48 -1.10 3.37
C SER A 427 23.07 -0.85 3.90
N GLU A 428 22.47 -1.86 4.54
CA GLU A 428 21.25 -1.70 5.34
C GLU A 428 21.60 -1.02 6.66
N LEU A 429 20.70 -0.14 7.11
CA LEU A 429 20.89 0.64 8.32
C LEU A 429 20.51 -0.17 9.57
N PHE A 430 19.46 -1.00 9.46
CA PHE A 430 18.92 -1.82 10.56
C PHE A 430 18.72 -3.28 10.12
N PRO A 431 19.81 -4.08 9.99
CA PRO A 431 19.74 -5.43 9.43
C PRO A 431 18.84 -6.39 10.22
N HIS A 432 18.84 -6.27 11.55
CA HIS A 432 17.98 -7.08 12.42
C HIS A 432 16.49 -6.78 12.21
N GLU A 433 16.12 -5.51 12.02
CA GLU A 433 14.74 -5.13 11.70
C GLU A 433 14.32 -5.67 10.32
N LEU A 434 15.18 -5.54 9.30
CA LEU A 434 14.89 -6.09 7.97
C LEU A 434 14.71 -7.62 8.01
N MET A 435 15.49 -8.31 8.85
CA MET A 435 15.30 -9.74 9.12
C MET A 435 13.94 -10.00 9.77
N ALA A 436 13.54 -9.21 10.79
CA ALA A 436 12.24 -9.33 11.43
C ALA A 436 11.07 -9.04 10.47
N GLU A 437 11.22 -8.07 9.56
CA GLU A 437 10.27 -7.79 8.47
C GLU A 437 10.18 -8.96 7.49
N THR A 438 11.33 -9.56 7.14
CA THR A 438 11.41 -10.77 6.31
C THR A 438 10.65 -11.92 6.97
N PHE A 439 10.84 -12.13 8.29
CA PHE A 439 10.12 -13.13 9.07
C PHE A 439 8.61 -12.89 8.99
N GLY A 440 8.14 -11.67 9.30
CA GLY A 440 6.77 -11.24 9.09
C GLY A 440 5.81 -11.55 10.25
N ALA A 441 4.55 -11.86 9.90
CA ALA A 441 3.42 -11.94 10.82
C ALA A 441 3.60 -12.90 12.01
N ALA A 442 4.25 -14.06 11.80
CA ALA A 442 4.44 -15.04 12.86
C ALA A 442 5.28 -14.46 14.01
N LEU A 443 6.41 -13.83 13.70
CA LEU A 443 7.28 -13.22 14.71
C LEU A 443 6.55 -12.12 15.47
N LYS A 444 5.83 -11.24 14.77
CA LYS A 444 5.04 -10.16 15.38
C LYS A 444 3.95 -10.68 16.30
N PHE A 445 3.18 -11.68 15.87
CA PHE A 445 2.12 -12.29 16.67
C PHE A 445 2.67 -12.92 17.94
N TRP A 446 3.65 -13.83 17.82
CA TRP A 446 4.17 -14.59 18.95
C TRP A 446 4.97 -13.74 19.93
N HIS A 447 5.76 -12.77 19.42
CA HIS A 447 6.43 -11.79 20.27
C HIS A 447 5.42 -10.90 20.99
N GLY A 448 4.42 -10.43 20.26
CA GLY A 448 3.35 -9.59 20.77
C GLY A 448 2.53 -10.24 21.88
N CYS A 449 2.17 -11.52 21.73
CA CYS A 449 1.47 -12.28 22.78
C CYS A 449 2.30 -12.37 24.07
N ALA A 450 3.59 -12.68 23.95
CA ALA A 450 4.50 -12.78 25.09
C ALA A 450 4.69 -11.42 25.79
N LEU A 451 4.82 -10.33 25.03
CA LEU A 451 4.89 -8.99 25.58
C LEU A 451 3.59 -8.61 26.30
N THR A 452 2.41 -8.88 25.74
CA THR A 452 1.12 -8.65 26.43
C THR A 452 1.08 -9.39 27.76
N ALA A 453 1.47 -10.67 27.78
CA ALA A 453 1.51 -11.46 29.00
C ALA A 453 2.45 -10.86 30.05
N TRP A 454 3.64 -10.42 29.63
CA TRP A 454 4.59 -9.75 30.51
C TRP A 454 4.05 -8.42 31.05
N PHE A 455 3.51 -7.56 30.20
CA PHE A 455 3.02 -6.23 30.60
C PHE A 455 1.78 -6.29 31.48
N LEU A 456 0.94 -7.33 31.37
CA LEU A 456 -0.18 -7.56 32.30
C LEU A 456 0.29 -7.96 33.71
N CYS A 457 1.43 -8.66 33.79
CA CYS A 457 1.89 -9.26 35.04
C CYS A 457 2.99 -8.47 35.75
N GLU A 458 3.88 -7.80 35.01
CA GLU A 458 5.09 -7.16 35.53
C GLU A 458 5.28 -5.70 35.08
N GLY A 459 4.66 -5.32 33.96
CA GLY A 459 4.86 -4.00 33.35
C GLY A 459 3.90 -2.93 33.85
N PRO A 460 4.23 -1.64 33.67
CA PRO A 460 3.34 -0.55 34.09
C PRO A 460 2.03 -0.52 33.30
N TYR A 461 2.04 -0.96 32.04
CA TYR A 461 0.86 -0.91 31.18
C TYR A 461 0.94 -1.93 30.05
N SER A 462 -0.15 -2.67 29.83
CA SER A 462 -0.35 -3.49 28.63
C SER A 462 -1.29 -2.80 27.66
N ARG A 463 -1.00 -2.91 26.35
CA ARG A 463 -1.82 -2.32 25.28
C ARG A 463 -3.19 -2.99 25.12
N THR A 464 -3.34 -4.23 25.59
CA THR A 464 -4.57 -5.04 25.55
C THR A 464 -4.53 -6.12 26.64
N ASP A 465 -5.66 -6.75 26.93
CA ASP A 465 -5.81 -7.92 27.80
C ASP A 465 -5.82 -9.23 26.99
N MET A 466 -6.00 -10.39 27.62
CA MET A 466 -6.04 -11.66 26.88
C MET A 466 -7.33 -11.81 26.06
N ALA A 467 -8.43 -11.19 26.48
CA ALA A 467 -9.69 -11.16 25.74
C ALA A 467 -9.59 -10.33 24.43
N GLY A 468 -8.87 -9.20 24.47
CA GLY A 468 -8.64 -8.33 23.32
C GLY A 468 -7.52 -8.79 22.39
N LEU A 469 -6.72 -9.79 22.78
CA LEU A 469 -5.53 -10.24 22.06
C LEU A 469 -5.81 -10.64 20.60
N ALA A 470 -6.85 -11.45 20.37
CA ALA A 470 -7.23 -11.90 19.03
C ALA A 470 -7.65 -10.73 18.13
N HIS A 471 -8.39 -9.76 18.70
CA HIS A 471 -8.78 -8.56 17.97
C HIS A 471 -7.59 -7.65 17.68
N TYR A 472 -6.66 -7.51 18.64
CA TYR A 472 -5.48 -6.67 18.53
C TYR A 472 -4.54 -7.17 17.41
N TYR A 473 -4.26 -8.48 17.37
CA TYR A 473 -3.37 -9.11 16.36
C TYR A 473 -4.10 -9.76 15.17
N ARG A 474 -5.35 -9.33 14.89
CA ARG A 474 -6.16 -9.86 13.79
C ARG A 474 -5.47 -9.79 12.42
N ARG A 475 -4.59 -8.81 12.20
CA ARG A 475 -3.87 -8.65 10.93
C ARG A 475 -2.87 -9.76 10.73
N GLU A 476 -2.10 -10.05 11.78
CA GLU A 476 -1.12 -11.11 11.79
C GLU A 476 -1.81 -12.48 11.70
N ILE A 477 -2.94 -12.68 12.39
CA ILE A 477 -3.75 -13.90 12.29
C ILE A 477 -4.24 -14.13 10.86
N ALA A 478 -4.84 -13.11 10.22
CA ALA A 478 -5.31 -13.22 8.84
C ALA A 478 -4.15 -13.50 7.85
N ALA A 479 -2.98 -12.90 8.07
CA ALA A 479 -1.80 -13.17 7.25
C ALA A 479 -1.28 -14.61 7.42
N LEU A 480 -1.35 -15.17 8.62
CA LEU A 480 -1.00 -16.57 8.90
C LEU A 480 -2.01 -17.55 8.30
N GLU A 481 -3.30 -17.23 8.32
CA GLU A 481 -4.34 -18.00 7.63
C GLU A 481 -4.15 -18.00 6.11
N ALA A 482 -3.81 -16.85 5.52
CA ALA A 482 -3.48 -16.74 4.10
C ALA A 482 -2.27 -17.59 3.70
N CYS A 483 -1.33 -17.81 4.62
CA CYS A 483 -0.19 -18.72 4.45
C CYS A 483 -0.53 -20.20 4.73
N GLN A 484 -1.79 -20.52 5.04
CA GLN A 484 -2.26 -21.86 5.47
C GLN A 484 -1.52 -22.39 6.72
N THR A 485 -1.22 -21.48 7.65
CA THR A 485 -0.54 -21.76 8.92
C THR A 485 -1.31 -21.13 10.09
N PRO A 486 -2.58 -21.53 10.31
CA PRO A 486 -3.47 -20.85 11.26
C PRO A 486 -3.01 -20.99 12.71
N ILE A 487 -3.41 -20.04 13.55
CA ILE A 487 -3.29 -20.14 15.01
C ILE A 487 -4.45 -20.98 15.54
N ASP A 488 -4.17 -21.95 16.43
CA ASP A 488 -5.24 -22.72 17.11
C ASP A 488 -6.07 -21.77 17.99
N PRO A 489 -7.39 -21.60 17.73
CA PRO A 489 -8.24 -20.71 18.52
C PRO A 489 -8.25 -21.03 20.03
N LYS A 490 -7.95 -22.27 20.43
CA LYS A 490 -7.88 -22.69 21.84
C LYS A 490 -6.90 -21.88 22.68
N ILE A 491 -5.86 -21.30 22.07
CA ILE A 491 -4.92 -20.44 22.81
C ILE A 491 -5.64 -19.27 23.48
N PHE A 492 -6.63 -18.67 22.80
CA PHE A 492 -7.33 -17.51 23.31
C PHE A 492 -8.21 -17.88 24.51
N ASP A 493 -8.92 -19.00 24.42
CA ASP A 493 -9.74 -19.51 25.53
C ASP A 493 -8.89 -19.84 26.76
N GLU A 494 -7.76 -20.53 26.57
CA GLU A 494 -6.84 -20.88 27.65
C GLU A 494 -6.20 -19.63 28.28
N LEU A 495 -5.82 -18.62 27.48
CA LEU A 495 -5.26 -17.37 27.99
C LEU A 495 -6.28 -16.54 28.76
N MET A 496 -7.54 -16.46 28.30
CA MET A 496 -8.62 -15.78 29.02
C MET A 496 -8.89 -16.45 30.37
N GLN A 497 -8.94 -17.78 30.41
CA GLN A 497 -9.12 -18.54 31.65
C GLN A 497 -7.94 -18.35 32.62
N ALA A 498 -6.72 -18.33 32.10
CA ALA A 498 -5.52 -18.10 32.91
C ALA A 498 -5.46 -16.66 33.45
N GLU A 499 -5.87 -15.66 32.67
CA GLU A 499 -5.94 -14.26 33.11
C GLU A 499 -6.92 -14.06 34.28
N ALA A 500 -8.05 -14.77 34.27
CA ALA A 500 -9.03 -14.75 35.36
C ALA A 500 -8.47 -15.31 36.68
N GLN A 501 -7.38 -16.09 36.63
CA GLN A 501 -6.72 -16.70 37.79
C GLN A 501 -5.45 -15.98 38.22
N LEU A 502 -5.12 -14.83 37.62
CA LEU A 502 -3.99 -14.01 38.07
C LEU A 502 -4.33 -13.32 39.40
N GLY A 503 -3.28 -12.98 40.17
CA GLY A 503 -3.43 -12.25 41.42
C GLY A 503 -4.09 -10.88 41.28
N PRO A 504 -4.44 -10.25 42.42
CA PRO A 504 -4.97 -8.89 42.43
C PRO A 504 -3.97 -7.90 41.83
N ALA A 505 -4.48 -6.81 41.27
CA ALA A 505 -3.64 -5.74 40.73
C ALA A 505 -2.89 -5.02 41.87
N GLU A 506 -1.55 -5.03 41.80
CA GLU A 506 -0.66 -4.34 42.71
C GLU A 506 -0.09 -3.08 42.03
N PRO A 507 -0.16 -1.89 42.63
CA PRO A 507 0.37 -0.68 42.01
C PRO A 507 1.90 -0.70 41.91
N ILE A 508 2.43 -0.26 40.77
CA ILE A 508 3.87 -0.03 40.54
C ILE A 508 4.16 1.44 40.83
N TYR A 509 5.13 1.72 41.71
CA TYR A 509 5.52 3.08 42.08
C TYR A 509 6.89 3.46 41.51
N ASN A 510 7.04 4.71 41.06
CA ASN A 510 8.38 5.26 40.78
C ASN A 510 9.16 5.51 42.09
N SER A 511 10.49 5.56 42.01
CA SER A 511 11.39 5.74 43.18
C SER A 511 10.98 6.90 44.09
N GLN A 512 11.17 6.72 45.41
CA GLN A 512 10.88 7.73 46.45
C GLN A 512 11.66 9.03 46.22
N GLU A 513 10.99 10.09 45.77
CA GLU A 513 11.50 11.45 46.00
C GLU A 513 11.02 11.91 47.37
N SER A 514 11.89 11.79 48.37
CA SER A 514 11.72 12.45 49.66
C SER A 514 12.40 13.81 49.60
N SER A 515 11.62 14.88 49.42
CA SER A 515 12.12 16.24 49.58
C SER A 515 11.91 16.70 51.03
N PRO A 516 12.97 17.12 51.75
CA PRO A 516 12.81 17.74 53.07
C PRO A 516 12.13 19.10 52.90
N ILE A 517 11.03 19.32 53.62
CA ILE A 517 10.40 20.64 53.67
C ILE A 517 11.27 21.54 54.57
N ALA A 518 11.72 22.68 54.04
CA ALA A 518 12.51 23.67 54.76
C ALA A 518 11.66 24.48 55.76
N ALA A 519 10.95 23.79 56.66
CA ALA A 519 10.36 24.33 57.89
C ALA A 519 9.81 23.16 58.74
N GLY A 520 10.63 22.64 59.66
CA GLY A 520 10.16 21.75 60.73
C GLY A 520 10.01 20.27 60.37
N GLY A 521 11.11 19.57 60.09
CA GLY A 521 11.24 18.10 60.28
C GLY A 521 10.29 17.16 59.53
N LEU A 522 9.41 17.66 58.66
CA LEU A 522 8.44 16.87 57.88
C LEU A 522 9.00 16.57 56.48
N SER A 523 9.05 15.29 56.12
CA SER A 523 9.36 14.84 54.76
C SER A 523 8.07 14.50 54.02
N LEU A 524 7.82 15.14 52.87
CA LEU A 524 6.74 14.74 51.96
C LEU A 524 7.26 13.62 51.06
N THR A 525 6.60 12.45 51.10
CA THR A 525 6.85 11.37 50.14
C THR A 525 5.72 11.35 49.12
N ILE A 526 5.99 11.80 47.90
CA ILE A 526 5.04 11.70 46.79
C ILE A 526 5.30 10.36 46.09
N ARG A 527 4.29 9.48 46.04
CA ARG A 527 4.34 8.23 45.27
C ARG A 527 3.42 8.36 44.07
N THR A 528 4.00 8.43 42.88
CA THR A 528 3.23 8.40 41.63
C THR A 528 3.14 6.95 41.16
N SER A 529 1.90 6.44 41.03
CA SER A 529 1.67 5.11 40.44
C SER A 529 1.92 5.18 38.93
N LEU A 530 2.76 4.28 38.41
CA LEU A 530 3.03 4.11 36.98
C LEU A 530 2.08 3.12 36.32
N GLY A 531 1.28 2.41 37.12
CA GLY A 531 0.38 1.36 36.65
C GLY A 531 0.23 0.22 37.65
N SER A 532 -0.07 -0.98 37.17
CA SER A 532 -0.29 -2.15 38.03
C SER A 532 0.31 -3.44 37.48
N ARG A 533 0.76 -4.31 38.37
CA ARG A 533 1.27 -5.65 38.11
C ARG A 533 0.34 -6.72 38.72
N ARG A 534 0.40 -7.97 38.26
CA ARG A 534 -0.42 -9.08 38.76
C ARG A 534 0.42 -10.35 38.83
N THR A 535 0.29 -11.13 39.89
CA THR A 535 1.03 -12.40 40.01
C THR A 535 0.48 -13.47 39.06
N GLY A 536 1.36 -14.33 38.54
CA GLY A 536 0.99 -15.46 37.67
C GLY A 536 1.49 -15.39 36.23
N PHE A 537 2.51 -14.58 35.93
CA PHE A 537 3.12 -14.47 34.61
C PHE A 537 3.47 -15.82 33.98
N GLU A 538 4.06 -16.73 34.75
CA GLU A 538 4.49 -18.04 34.27
C GLU A 538 3.34 -18.86 33.69
N LYS A 539 2.12 -18.73 34.23
CA LYS A 539 0.93 -19.41 33.68
C LYS A 539 0.65 -18.99 32.23
N LEU A 540 0.68 -17.68 31.98
CA LEU A 540 0.46 -17.13 30.64
C LEU A 540 1.62 -17.48 29.70
N ARG A 541 2.86 -17.33 30.18
CA ARG A 541 4.07 -17.68 29.43
C ARG A 541 4.06 -19.14 28.98
N ASP A 542 3.69 -20.07 29.85
CA ASP A 542 3.73 -21.50 29.58
C ASP A 542 2.67 -21.92 28.56
N ILE A 543 1.47 -21.31 28.61
CA ILE A 543 0.43 -21.47 27.59
C ILE A 543 0.96 -20.98 26.23
N ILE A 544 1.47 -19.74 26.17
CA ILE A 544 2.00 -19.15 24.93
C ILE A 544 3.14 -20.00 24.37
N THR A 545 4.06 -20.44 25.22
CA THR A 545 5.23 -21.25 24.83
C THR A 545 4.79 -22.58 24.24
N ARG A 546 3.87 -23.31 24.89
CA ARG A 546 3.35 -24.59 24.38
C ARG A 546 2.68 -24.43 23.01
N HIS A 547 1.81 -23.42 22.86
CA HIS A 547 1.12 -23.18 21.59
C HIS A 547 2.08 -22.71 20.49
N ARG A 548 3.05 -21.85 20.82
CA ARG A 548 4.10 -21.41 19.91
C ARG A 548 4.91 -22.59 19.39
N GLN A 549 5.41 -23.45 20.29
CA GLN A 549 6.19 -24.63 19.93
C GLN A 549 5.39 -25.62 19.09
N THR A 550 4.11 -25.83 19.43
CA THR A 550 3.21 -26.68 18.64
C THR A 550 3.01 -26.12 17.23
N TRP A 551 2.75 -24.82 17.11
CA TRP A 551 2.62 -24.14 15.83
C TRP A 551 3.92 -24.24 15.01
N SER A 552 5.09 -24.03 15.63
CA SER A 552 6.38 -24.11 14.96
C SER A 552 6.66 -25.50 14.41
N ALA A 553 6.45 -26.54 15.22
CA ALA A 553 6.65 -27.92 14.82
C ALA A 553 5.74 -28.33 13.64
N GLN A 554 4.56 -27.73 13.54
CA GLN A 554 3.59 -28.06 12.49
C GLN A 554 3.74 -27.21 11.22
N TYR A 555 4.11 -25.93 11.37
CA TYR A 555 3.88 -24.94 10.32
C TYR A 555 5.09 -24.09 9.95
N LEU A 556 6.20 -24.08 10.70
CA LEU A 556 7.29 -23.12 10.47
C LEU A 556 7.89 -23.22 9.05
N ASP A 557 8.19 -24.43 8.60
CA ASP A 557 8.77 -24.65 7.26
C ASP A 557 7.80 -24.23 6.15
N ARG A 558 6.52 -24.59 6.30
CA ARG A 558 5.45 -24.19 5.37
C ARG A 558 5.30 -22.68 5.34
N TYR A 559 5.36 -22.04 6.51
CA TYR A 559 5.26 -20.60 6.65
C TYR A 559 6.38 -19.90 5.89
N PHE A 560 7.65 -20.26 6.12
CA PHE A 560 8.76 -19.66 5.40
C PHE A 560 8.69 -19.90 3.90
N ARG A 561 8.25 -21.10 3.48
CA ARG A 561 7.99 -21.38 2.06
C ARG A 561 6.96 -20.43 1.46
N ALA A 562 5.80 -20.31 2.10
CA ALA A 562 4.76 -19.39 1.65
C ALA A 562 5.25 -17.93 1.59
N ARG A 563 6.08 -17.50 2.55
CA ARG A 563 6.65 -16.15 2.60
C ARG A 563 7.55 -15.83 1.40
N TRP A 564 8.56 -16.65 1.11
CA TRP A 564 9.45 -16.36 -0.02
C TRP A 564 8.75 -16.62 -1.37
N GLU A 565 7.90 -17.65 -1.45
CA GLU A 565 7.24 -18.05 -2.70
C GLU A 565 6.25 -16.97 -3.14
N SER A 566 5.47 -16.41 -2.23
CA SER A 566 4.54 -15.32 -2.52
C SER A 566 5.25 -14.05 -3.00
N GLU A 567 6.30 -13.61 -2.31
CA GLU A 567 7.04 -12.39 -2.66
C GLU A 567 7.77 -12.51 -4.01
N ILE A 568 8.42 -13.65 -4.29
CA ILE A 568 9.13 -13.87 -5.57
C ILE A 568 8.14 -14.05 -6.72
N THR A 569 7.04 -14.78 -6.49
CA THR A 569 6.00 -15.00 -7.51
C THR A 569 5.33 -13.69 -7.90
N GLU A 570 5.03 -12.83 -6.93
CA GLU A 570 4.45 -11.52 -7.20
C GLU A 570 5.41 -10.62 -7.99
N ALA A 571 6.70 -10.61 -7.64
CA ALA A 571 7.71 -9.89 -8.40
C ALA A 571 7.79 -10.40 -9.86
N GLY A 572 7.80 -11.71 -10.08
CA GLY A 572 7.79 -12.29 -11.43
C GLY A 572 6.50 -11.98 -12.20
N ARG A 573 5.34 -12.02 -11.54
CA ARG A 573 4.05 -11.66 -12.13
C ARG A 573 4.06 -10.21 -12.64
N ILE A 574 4.57 -9.28 -11.83
CA ILE A 574 4.70 -7.87 -12.23
C ILE A 574 5.74 -7.71 -13.35
N TYR A 575 6.84 -8.45 -13.32
CA TYR A 575 7.82 -8.43 -14.40
C TYR A 575 7.20 -8.84 -15.74
N HIS A 576 6.46 -9.96 -15.77
CA HIS A 576 5.78 -10.43 -16.98
C HIS A 576 4.68 -9.45 -17.45
N LEU A 577 3.98 -8.80 -16.51
CA LEU A 577 3.04 -7.73 -16.82
C LEU A 577 3.74 -6.58 -17.57
N LEU A 578 4.87 -6.08 -17.04
CA LEU A 578 5.62 -4.99 -17.65
C LEU A 578 6.22 -5.38 -19.01
N LEU A 579 6.73 -6.61 -19.13
CA LEU A 579 7.23 -7.18 -20.38
C LEU A 579 6.12 -7.14 -21.46
N HIS A 580 4.91 -7.56 -21.09
CA HIS A 580 3.77 -7.52 -21.98
C HIS A 580 3.36 -6.08 -22.33
N GLU A 581 3.27 -5.18 -21.35
CA GLU A 581 2.94 -3.77 -21.60
C GLU A 581 3.90 -3.10 -22.60
N ARG A 582 5.14 -3.59 -22.67
CA ARG A 582 6.18 -3.11 -23.59
C ARG A 582 6.29 -3.88 -24.90
N GLY A 583 5.37 -4.82 -25.18
CA GLY A 583 5.34 -5.58 -26.43
C GLY A 583 6.50 -6.58 -26.54
N GLY A 584 6.79 -7.29 -25.45
CA GLY A 584 7.85 -8.29 -25.38
C GLY A 584 9.25 -7.72 -25.11
N LYS A 585 9.39 -6.39 -24.95
CA LYS A 585 10.66 -5.76 -24.58
C LYS A 585 10.81 -5.76 -23.05
N SER A 586 11.88 -6.38 -22.55
CA SER A 586 12.16 -6.43 -21.11
C SER A 586 12.06 -5.04 -20.45
N PRO A 587 11.42 -4.94 -19.28
CA PRO A 587 11.37 -3.68 -18.55
C PRO A 587 12.77 -3.21 -18.19
N THR A 588 12.96 -1.89 -18.15
CA THR A 588 14.22 -1.36 -17.63
C THR A 588 14.30 -1.61 -16.13
N LEU A 589 15.51 -1.69 -15.60
CA LEU A 589 15.72 -1.93 -14.17
C LEU A 589 14.96 -0.91 -13.29
N LYS A 590 14.96 0.37 -13.66
CA LYS A 590 14.21 1.43 -12.94
C LYS A 590 12.70 1.21 -12.94
N GLN A 591 12.14 0.60 -13.98
CA GLN A 591 10.70 0.31 -14.06
C GLN A 591 10.32 -0.85 -13.15
N PHE A 592 11.20 -1.84 -13.03
CA PHE A 592 10.97 -3.01 -12.19
C PHE A 592 11.33 -2.78 -10.71
N ALA A 593 12.27 -1.88 -10.44
CA ALA A 593 12.86 -1.61 -9.12
C ALA A 593 11.83 -1.45 -7.98
N LYS A 594 10.73 -0.73 -8.22
CA LYS A 594 9.72 -0.51 -7.18
C LYS A 594 9.02 -1.80 -6.76
N SER A 595 8.74 -2.67 -7.73
CA SER A 595 8.01 -3.92 -7.53
C SER A 595 8.92 -5.06 -7.08
N SER A 596 10.21 -5.00 -7.41
CA SER A 596 11.19 -6.01 -6.99
C SER A 596 11.75 -5.77 -5.59
N ALA A 597 11.71 -4.54 -5.07
CA ALA A 597 12.47 -4.14 -3.87
C ALA A 597 12.24 -5.04 -2.64
N VAL A 598 10.99 -5.42 -2.37
CA VAL A 598 10.66 -6.28 -1.22
C VAL A 598 11.36 -7.63 -1.34
N ALA A 599 11.10 -8.36 -2.43
CA ALA A 599 11.70 -9.67 -2.67
C ALA A 599 13.24 -9.60 -2.75
N THR A 600 13.78 -8.60 -3.44
CA THR A 600 15.23 -8.38 -3.56
C THR A 600 15.89 -8.15 -2.20
N ASN A 601 15.30 -7.34 -1.33
CA ASN A 601 15.89 -6.99 -0.03
C ASN A 601 15.72 -8.12 0.98
N HIS A 602 14.54 -8.73 1.05
CA HIS A 602 14.25 -9.82 1.98
C HIS A 602 15.06 -11.07 1.68
N TRP A 603 15.20 -11.44 0.40
CA TRP A 603 15.68 -12.77 0.02
C TRP A 603 17.02 -12.80 -0.72
N PHE A 604 17.43 -11.68 -1.31
CA PHE A 604 18.64 -11.59 -2.13
C PHE A 604 19.64 -10.53 -1.65
N GLY A 605 19.40 -9.90 -0.48
CA GLY A 605 20.35 -8.96 0.15
C GLY A 605 20.62 -7.71 -0.69
N GLY A 606 19.62 -7.27 -1.46
CA GLY A 606 19.77 -6.14 -2.36
C GLY A 606 20.29 -6.50 -3.76
N ASP A 607 20.67 -7.75 -4.02
CA ASP A 607 21.09 -8.14 -5.36
C ASP A 607 19.89 -8.47 -6.26
N VAL A 608 19.48 -7.49 -7.06
CA VAL A 608 18.38 -7.66 -8.02
C VAL A 608 18.69 -8.73 -9.06
N SER A 609 19.97 -8.99 -9.37
CA SER A 609 20.34 -10.01 -10.36
C SER A 609 20.00 -11.42 -9.88
N GLY A 610 20.10 -11.68 -8.57
CA GLY A 610 19.63 -12.92 -7.94
C GLY A 610 18.11 -13.11 -8.09
N LEU A 611 17.32 -12.04 -7.94
CA LEU A 611 15.87 -12.11 -8.18
C LEU A 611 15.54 -12.41 -9.64
N TYR A 612 16.23 -11.77 -10.59
CA TYR A 612 16.09 -12.08 -12.02
C TYR A 612 16.34 -13.57 -12.30
N GLY A 613 17.42 -14.13 -11.72
CA GLY A 613 17.69 -15.57 -11.79
C GLY A 613 16.54 -16.41 -11.20
N ALA A 614 16.04 -16.04 -10.03
CA ALA A 614 14.94 -16.76 -9.38
C ALA A 614 13.64 -16.76 -10.20
N ILE A 615 13.34 -15.70 -10.96
CA ILE A 615 12.20 -15.67 -11.90
C ILE A 615 12.55 -16.18 -13.31
N ARG A 616 13.75 -16.75 -13.50
CA ARG A 616 14.27 -17.32 -14.75
C ARG A 616 14.44 -16.31 -15.89
N GLU A 617 14.73 -15.07 -15.54
CA GLU A 617 14.93 -13.97 -16.46
C GLU A 617 16.39 -13.53 -16.47
N LYS A 618 16.85 -12.99 -17.60
CA LYS A 618 18.22 -12.49 -17.71
C LYS A 618 18.33 -11.11 -17.07
N SER A 619 19.16 -10.99 -16.04
CA SER A 619 19.46 -9.68 -15.44
C SER A 619 20.13 -8.75 -16.46
N PRO A 620 19.66 -7.50 -16.60
CA PRO A 620 20.33 -6.50 -17.43
C PRO A 620 21.58 -5.88 -16.77
N VAL A 621 21.81 -6.16 -15.48
CA VAL A 621 22.90 -5.60 -14.69
C VAL A 621 23.58 -6.66 -13.82
N GLN A 622 24.83 -6.39 -13.47
CA GLN A 622 25.48 -7.02 -12.32
C GLN A 622 25.61 -5.95 -11.25
N SER A 623 24.94 -6.16 -10.12
CA SER A 623 24.86 -5.17 -9.05
C SER A 623 26.24 -4.92 -8.46
N GLN A 624 26.58 -3.64 -8.25
CA GLN A 624 27.88 -3.28 -7.67
C GLN A 624 27.71 -2.86 -6.23
N ARG A 625 28.67 -3.25 -5.38
CA ARG A 625 28.74 -2.84 -3.97
C ARG A 625 30.00 -2.01 -3.75
N LEU A 626 29.82 -0.83 -3.15
CA LEU A 626 30.89 -0.01 -2.60
C LEU A 626 30.65 0.08 -1.10
N ALA A 627 31.31 -0.75 -0.30
CA ALA A 627 31.14 -0.72 1.14
C ALA A 627 31.90 0.48 1.74
N ARG A 628 31.16 1.48 2.23
CA ARG A 628 31.68 2.65 2.94
C ARG A 628 31.09 2.81 4.34
N MET A 629 29.99 2.12 4.65
CA MET A 629 29.40 2.12 5.99
C MET A 629 30.40 1.59 7.02
N PRO A 630 30.63 2.31 8.12
CA PRO A 630 31.41 1.79 9.26
C PRO A 630 30.79 0.51 9.81
N ALA A 631 31.64 -0.42 10.27
CA ALA A 631 31.18 -1.70 10.80
C ALA A 631 30.28 -1.53 12.02
N ASP A 632 30.64 -0.63 12.95
CA ASP A 632 29.81 -0.25 14.09
C ASP A 632 29.03 1.04 13.78
N ARG A 633 27.79 0.86 13.30
CA ARG A 633 26.87 1.94 12.94
C ARG A 633 26.47 2.78 14.15
N VAL A 634 26.40 2.18 15.34
CA VAL A 634 25.94 2.83 16.56
C VAL A 634 27.02 3.75 17.09
N LEU A 635 28.27 3.26 17.18
CA LEU A 635 29.42 4.07 17.55
C LEU A 635 29.65 5.19 16.54
N PHE A 636 29.51 4.92 15.24
CA PHE A 636 29.60 5.95 14.22
C PHE A 636 28.54 7.05 14.41
N ALA A 637 27.27 6.69 14.54
CA ALA A 637 26.19 7.67 14.71
C ALA A 637 26.34 8.44 16.04
N ARG A 638 26.80 7.77 17.11
CA ARG A 638 27.13 8.42 18.39
C ARG A 638 28.28 9.42 18.25
N ALA A 639 29.35 9.08 17.54
CA ALA A 639 30.45 10.00 17.26
C ALA A 639 29.98 11.23 16.47
N VAL A 640 29.04 11.06 15.54
CA VAL A 640 28.40 12.20 14.85
C VAL A 640 27.57 13.04 15.82
N TYR A 641 26.77 12.41 16.68
CA TYR A 641 25.98 13.11 17.70
C TYR A 641 26.85 13.97 18.63
N GLU A 642 27.96 13.40 19.10
CA GLU A 642 28.94 14.06 19.97
C GLU A 642 29.72 15.16 19.26
N GLY A 643 30.08 14.95 17.98
CA GLY A 643 30.84 15.91 17.17
C GLY A 643 30.06 17.12 16.68
N MET A 644 28.73 17.08 16.72
CA MET A 644 27.87 18.21 16.35
C MET A 644 27.89 19.32 17.43
N PRO A 645 27.81 20.62 17.05
CA PRO A 645 27.97 21.76 17.96
C PRO A 645 27.13 21.66 19.27
N PRO A 646 27.67 22.18 20.39
CA PRO A 646 27.04 22.03 21.71
C PRO A 646 25.75 22.85 21.84
N HIS A 647 25.04 22.56 22.93
CA HIS A 647 23.84 23.23 23.42
C HIS A 647 24.01 24.76 23.54
N LEU A 648 22.90 25.50 23.46
CA LEU A 648 22.90 26.91 23.84
C LEU A 648 23.34 27.04 25.32
N PRO A 649 24.02 28.14 25.72
CA PRO A 649 24.50 28.31 27.09
C PRO A 649 23.40 28.00 28.13
N LYS A 650 23.73 27.24 29.18
CA LYS A 650 22.81 26.98 30.29
C LYS A 650 22.50 28.31 30.99
N LEU A 651 21.25 28.82 30.95
CA LEU A 651 20.67 29.76 31.96
C LEU A 651 19.15 30.07 31.77
N VAL A 652 18.44 29.96 32.92
CA VAL A 652 17.18 30.52 33.47
C VAL A 652 15.83 30.52 32.71
N SER A 653 15.73 30.70 31.38
CA SER A 653 14.39 30.84 30.75
C SER A 653 13.80 29.51 30.24
N GLU A 654 12.48 29.36 30.37
CA GLU A 654 11.74 28.19 29.87
C GLU A 654 11.81 28.05 28.34
N GLU A 655 11.93 29.18 27.64
CA GLU A 655 12.08 29.23 26.19
C GLU A 655 13.43 28.68 25.72
N ILE A 656 14.53 29.02 26.41
CA ILE A 656 15.87 28.47 26.13
C ILE A 656 15.93 26.99 26.51
N ARG A 657 15.21 26.55 27.56
CA ARG A 657 15.06 25.13 27.90
C ARG A 657 14.37 24.35 26.78
N ASN A 658 13.28 24.89 26.23
CA ASN A 658 12.55 24.27 25.12
C ASN A 658 13.39 24.23 23.83
N GLN A 659 14.12 25.30 23.51
CA GLN A 659 15.05 25.33 22.38
C GLN A 659 16.18 24.31 22.54
N ASN A 660 16.74 24.16 23.75
CA ASN A 660 17.75 23.14 24.03
C ASN A 660 17.20 21.71 23.87
N TYR A 661 15.97 21.45 24.33
CA TYR A 661 15.32 20.16 24.10
C TYR A 661 15.13 19.87 22.61
N GLN A 662 14.67 20.86 21.83
CA GLN A 662 14.53 20.73 20.38
C GLN A 662 15.87 20.51 19.67
N LEU A 663 16.93 21.21 20.09
CA LEU A 663 18.28 21.01 19.57
C LEU A 663 18.80 19.60 19.84
N LEU A 664 18.62 19.06 21.05
CA LEU A 664 19.04 17.70 21.38
C LEU A 664 18.33 16.66 20.50
N ARG A 665 17.01 16.81 20.32
CA ARG A 665 16.24 15.96 19.41
C ARG A 665 16.73 16.09 17.96
N LEU A 666 16.99 17.29 17.47
CA LEU A 666 17.49 17.49 16.10
C LEU A 666 18.91 16.94 15.93
N LYS A 667 19.79 17.04 16.94
CA LYS A 667 21.12 16.41 16.91
C LYS A 667 21.00 14.90 16.77
N GLU A 668 20.10 14.28 17.54
CA GLU A 668 19.82 12.85 17.48
C GLU A 668 19.27 12.42 16.11
N GLU A 669 18.34 13.20 15.55
CA GLU A 669 17.82 12.98 14.21
C GLU A 669 18.90 13.15 13.12
N LEU A 670 19.81 14.11 13.26
CA LEU A 670 20.94 14.31 12.34
C LEU A 670 22.00 13.20 12.47
N ALA A 671 22.24 12.71 13.68
CA ALA A 671 23.10 11.56 13.91
C ALA A 671 22.53 10.31 13.23
N ASN A 672 21.24 10.04 13.35
CA ASN A 672 20.57 8.97 12.60
C ASN A 672 20.62 9.19 11.08
N LEU A 673 20.44 10.45 10.62
CA LEU A 673 20.53 10.80 9.20
C LEU A 673 21.94 10.57 8.62
N SER A 674 22.98 10.50 9.45
CA SER A 674 24.36 10.29 9.00
C SER A 674 24.56 8.89 8.40
N LEU A 675 23.82 7.89 8.89
CA LEU A 675 23.79 6.56 8.31
C LEU A 675 23.23 6.61 6.89
N ARG A 676 22.16 7.37 6.68
CA ARG A 676 21.58 7.57 5.34
C ARG A 676 22.53 8.36 4.42
N TYR A 677 23.30 9.30 4.95
CA TYR A 677 24.34 10.00 4.19
C TYR A 677 25.36 9.01 3.62
N VAL A 678 25.91 8.11 4.44
CA VAL A 678 26.90 7.13 3.98
C VAL A 678 26.26 6.14 3.00
N GLN A 679 25.05 5.67 3.25
CA GLN A 679 24.31 4.81 2.33
C GLN A 679 24.08 5.46 0.95
N LEU A 680 23.81 6.78 0.91
CA LEU A 680 23.72 7.52 -0.35
C LEU A 680 25.07 7.67 -1.04
N GLU A 681 26.15 7.83 -0.27
CA GLU A 681 27.51 7.88 -0.81
C GLU A 681 27.91 6.56 -1.48
N GLU A 682 27.52 5.42 -0.90
CA GLU A 682 27.66 4.10 -1.52
C GLU A 682 26.85 3.99 -2.83
N ALA A 683 25.62 4.50 -2.84
CA ALA A 683 24.75 4.48 -4.01
C ALA A 683 25.27 5.37 -5.15
N LEU A 684 25.73 6.58 -4.82
CA LEU A 684 26.16 7.59 -5.78
C LEU A 684 27.61 7.40 -6.24
N GLY A 685 28.44 6.73 -5.43
CA GLY A 685 29.89 6.66 -5.63
C GLY A 685 30.64 7.96 -5.30
N ARG A 686 29.91 9.00 -4.88
CA ARG A 686 30.41 10.32 -4.47
C ARG A 686 29.69 10.81 -3.23
N THR A 687 30.24 11.83 -2.59
CA THR A 687 29.57 12.56 -1.51
C THR A 687 28.19 13.07 -1.97
N PRO A 688 27.11 12.83 -1.21
CA PRO A 688 25.78 13.35 -1.54
C PRO A 688 25.71 14.88 -1.40
N GLU A 689 24.78 15.51 -2.11
CA GLU A 689 24.45 16.94 -1.96
C GLU A 689 23.30 17.14 -0.96
N PRO A 690 23.13 18.35 -0.37
CA PRO A 690 22.06 18.63 0.59
C PRO A 690 20.66 18.24 0.08
N ALA A 691 20.36 18.52 -1.19
CA ALA A 691 19.07 18.23 -1.81
C ALA A 691 18.80 16.72 -1.94
N GLU A 692 19.85 15.88 -1.94
CA GLU A 692 19.74 14.43 -2.08
C GLU A 692 19.44 13.73 -0.75
N LEU A 693 19.86 14.33 0.37
CA LEU A 693 19.64 13.82 1.73
C LEU A 693 18.32 14.34 2.35
N GLY A 694 17.90 15.54 1.97
CA GLY A 694 16.72 16.22 2.51
C GLY A 694 17.11 17.46 3.33
N LEU A 695 16.44 18.59 3.06
CA LEU A 695 16.86 19.92 3.57
C LEU A 695 16.24 20.28 4.92
N GLU A 696 15.05 19.74 5.23
CA GLU A 696 14.20 20.23 6.33
C GLU A 696 14.88 20.17 7.71
N LYS A 697 15.48 19.03 8.06
CA LYS A 697 16.13 18.83 9.37
C LYS A 697 17.36 19.72 9.56
N LEU A 698 18.15 19.88 8.50
CA LEU A 698 19.33 20.74 8.49
C LEU A 698 18.94 22.23 8.56
N GLN A 699 17.87 22.62 7.86
CA GLN A 699 17.31 23.97 7.94
C GLN A 699 16.81 24.30 9.34
N ASN A 700 16.03 23.40 9.96
CA ASN A 700 15.52 23.59 11.32
C ASN A 700 16.66 23.70 12.35
N TYR A 701 17.69 22.87 12.21
CA TYR A 701 18.88 22.94 13.07
C TYR A 701 19.65 24.26 12.89
N GLY A 702 19.83 24.71 11.64
CA GLY A 702 20.47 25.98 11.33
C GLY A 702 19.70 27.20 11.83
N GLN A 703 18.37 27.18 11.72
CA GLN A 703 17.52 28.25 12.24
C GLN A 703 17.69 28.45 13.75
N ILE A 704 17.73 27.37 14.54
CA ILE A 704 17.91 27.48 15.99
C ILE A 704 19.32 27.96 16.35
N LEU A 705 20.34 27.60 15.56
CA LEU A 705 21.72 28.05 15.76
C LEU A 705 22.04 29.42 15.13
N GLY A 706 21.11 30.03 14.40
CA GLY A 706 21.36 31.27 13.66
C GLY A 706 22.37 31.11 12.51
N GLN A 707 22.48 29.92 11.92
CA GLN A 707 23.41 29.59 10.84
C GLN A 707 22.67 29.37 9.52
N ASP A 708 23.30 29.75 8.41
CA ASP A 708 22.79 29.40 7.08
C ASP A 708 22.97 27.91 6.77
N LEU A 709 22.20 27.42 5.80
CA LEU A 709 22.17 26.00 5.43
C LEU A 709 23.54 25.47 4.95
N ASN A 710 24.34 26.29 4.27
CA ASN A 710 25.64 25.87 3.74
C ASN A 710 26.66 25.69 4.88
N ALA A 711 26.64 26.59 5.86
CA ALA A 711 27.48 26.49 7.06
C ALA A 711 27.14 25.23 7.87
N VAL A 712 25.84 24.96 8.08
CA VAL A 712 25.40 23.74 8.78
C VAL A 712 25.78 22.49 8.00
N TRP A 713 25.56 22.48 6.68
CA TRP A 713 25.91 21.35 5.83
C TRP A 713 27.41 21.04 5.86
N ASN A 714 28.27 22.05 5.72
CA ASN A 714 29.72 21.87 5.74
C ASN A 714 30.19 21.33 7.10
N THR A 715 29.61 21.83 8.19
CA THR A 715 29.89 21.33 9.54
C THR A 715 29.47 19.87 9.68
N TYR A 716 28.24 19.54 9.29
CA TYR A 716 27.67 18.20 9.37
C TYR A 716 28.45 17.18 8.53
N ALA A 717 28.72 17.50 7.26
CA ALA A 717 29.52 16.66 6.38
C ALA A 717 30.95 16.48 6.93
N GLY A 718 31.56 17.55 7.47
CA GLY A 718 32.87 17.49 8.11
C GLY A 718 32.91 16.57 9.33
N VAL A 719 31.88 16.61 10.19
CA VAL A 719 31.74 15.71 11.35
C VAL A 719 31.61 14.26 10.89
N ILE A 720 30.80 14.00 9.85
CA ILE A 720 30.65 12.64 9.29
C ILE A 720 31.98 12.08 8.78
N GLN A 721 32.75 12.86 8.02
CA GLN A 721 34.04 12.37 7.50
C GLN A 721 35.04 12.11 8.61
N LYS A 722 35.02 12.90 9.70
CA LYS A 722 35.83 12.64 10.89
C LYS A 722 35.40 11.36 11.60
N ALA A 723 34.11 11.13 11.77
CA ALA A 723 33.58 9.97 12.49
C ALA A 723 33.79 8.62 11.77
N LYS A 724 34.14 8.63 10.48
CA LYS A 724 34.46 7.41 9.70
C LYS A 724 35.87 6.87 9.97
N HIS A 725 36.76 7.71 10.50
CA HIS A 725 38.16 7.39 10.79
C HIS A 725 38.36 7.30 12.29
#